data_AF-A0A1Y0RCY8-F1
#
_entry.id   AF-A0A1Y0RCY8-F1
#
_cell.length_a   1.000
_cell.length_b   1.000
_cell.length_c   1.000
_cell.angle_alpha   90.00
_cell.angle_beta   90.00
_cell.angle_gamma   90.00
#
_symmetry.space_group_name_H-M   'P 1'
#
loop_
_entity.id
_entity.type
_entity.pdbx_description
1 polymer ?
#
loop_
_entity_poly.entity_id
_entity_poly.type
_entity_poly.pdbx_seq_one_letter_code
_entity_poly.pdbx_strand_id
1 'polypeptide(L)'
;MTNHLAPKNAVLDDVELQAGLQRINPQFSDFFTRVAGEAWGLPFIDQKTKALLAIAVDVANQNCSSPYYPFTAHINMALKQGATLEEIEELLLFTCVYSGFNKVAGCFNALNKIVKQNHFETKRKAMTTALKKVDYAVRDQNGKLAFYVLLWKRKGISLELFDDYWRNVHGPLCARLPGQHQYWQFHVAPSEGGIWPRVNSVDDTCPQEDQFNGIAELTFTTEAELQAYLQSFGILMADEHNLFSKAIAYTTSVGNSKTYIDRIPTGEPNGELGVIKFHVIVKKSDAVSVEAFRRYMTDTFAPAVVQSDSVMKFRLHLLEEVDNSRPDNDGVSRFEPPHKQYQAAFEIAFANPLEMETFFASKEYAQAVKDQAQYVKQVFPFPERSAYTFVYDGKMTLAGQCSSKVAELIVKVGATNQLKEDVVSLMTGKQNGNNGKSGLGHYLQGVQHFGITVYDMPKALEFYLEVLGGKVALGGDGFYGEALHNLLFQKEEVEAIEQGLDPKTFGVPDIRDGSDKALDVRFISFGNTVVELIHFREAKLTPAAPNFFEKIPSSVGYANVPHISFYVKDDVDLDFFAKKLEEECHRRGMTEVICNRIIRAKSKEEMKKLSAYAKTDFTDDWEGWTLFYCKGPNGEQLEFNQVTRSAKKNFTRAEAEYNQANGTNYWFLNSQLQKSTTQGLYATYNTPVNASVETIWEVLLDKMQNPQPYIPHVVEELKILERYEDGILREIRTPEMHMKERVTVDKQAGKVTFTVVDHPLFTGELSNQVTLPSNGKSGSLPILTYTMDLKPRSDNALEQEEAQWFIKAAQPEAIAQAVHHLKNIIENKTNKDQKSMLATSAGTKSEIVKRMFQAGESMNVENFVKFYTENAHYQFSNFPVAYGPQGIRDSSVDFLKKVAKVYHHIKNMWEAGDTVICEMDVTYIRHDGKVFTLPCCDTIVFKGDKVQELRIYMNIDPVFETEEGPSQPAASSGSLTKKLEQMYEALHAENWDEFMTFFTPNLLYKVGANNPVIGPQACRDLLKHIYQTLKLTTHNTRGIWEIGNTVILEMDANYIHKQDKRFVQVPCVDIYRFDGDKIYEWRVYPDASETNVRI
;
A
#
# COMPACT_ATOMS: atom_id res chain seq x y z
N MET A 1 -17.47 -50.34 4.48
CA MET A 1 -16.06 -50.77 4.38
C MET A 1 -16.05 -52.13 3.70
N THR A 2 -15.16 -52.36 2.74
CA THR A 2 -14.87 -53.67 2.17
C THR A 2 -13.38 -53.90 2.28
N ASN A 3 -12.96 -54.98 2.96
CA ASN A 3 -11.55 -55.31 3.07
C ASN A 3 -11.05 -55.86 1.74
N HIS A 4 -10.46 -55.00 0.91
CA HIS A 4 -9.56 -55.47 -0.14
C HIS A 4 -8.30 -56.00 0.55
N LEU A 5 -8.23 -57.34 0.67
CA LEU A 5 -6.99 -58.03 1.00
C LEU A 5 -5.95 -57.69 -0.07
N ALA A 6 -4.71 -57.43 0.34
CA ALA A 6 -3.63 -57.14 -0.59
C ALA A 6 -3.46 -58.31 -1.60
N PRO A 7 -3.30 -58.03 -2.91
CA PRO A 7 -3.14 -59.08 -3.92
C PRO A 7 -1.89 -59.92 -3.64
N LYS A 8 -1.97 -61.26 -3.68
CA LYS A 8 -0.81 -62.13 -3.36
C LYS A 8 0.30 -61.99 -4.38
N ASN A 9 -0.07 -61.71 -5.63
CA ASN A 9 0.81 -61.28 -6.71
C ASN A 9 0.29 -59.93 -7.22
N ALA A 10 1.10 -58.87 -7.10
CA ALA A 10 0.71 -57.50 -7.44
C ALA A 10 0.37 -57.28 -8.93
N VAL A 11 0.64 -58.26 -9.79
CA VAL A 11 0.29 -58.23 -11.23
C VAL A 11 -0.84 -59.21 -11.57
N LEU A 12 -0.76 -60.46 -11.11
CA LEU A 12 -1.75 -61.50 -11.46
C LEU A 12 -3.09 -61.37 -10.73
N ASP A 13 -3.10 -60.78 -9.52
CA ASP A 13 -4.33 -60.63 -8.73
C ASP A 13 -4.92 -59.20 -8.79
N ASP A 14 -4.24 -58.25 -9.45
CA ASP A 14 -4.74 -56.87 -9.60
C ASP A 14 -5.58 -56.72 -10.88
N VAL A 15 -6.90 -56.92 -10.71
CA VAL A 15 -7.90 -56.82 -11.78
C VAL A 15 -7.96 -55.40 -12.39
N GLU A 16 -7.68 -54.36 -11.61
CA GLU A 16 -7.71 -52.97 -12.10
C GLU A 16 -6.52 -52.67 -13.02
N LEU A 17 -5.33 -53.19 -12.66
CA LEU A 17 -4.13 -53.12 -13.49
C LEU A 17 -4.33 -53.86 -14.82
N GLN A 18 -4.86 -55.08 -14.78
CA GLN A 18 -5.13 -55.87 -15.99
C GLN A 18 -6.17 -55.20 -16.91
N ALA A 19 -7.26 -54.66 -16.32
CA ALA A 19 -8.25 -53.87 -17.06
C ALA A 19 -7.70 -52.53 -17.58
N GLY A 20 -6.66 -51.96 -16.95
CA GLY A 20 -5.89 -50.84 -17.48
C GLY A 20 -5.07 -51.23 -18.70
N LEU A 21 -4.23 -52.25 -18.58
CA LEU A 21 -3.38 -52.77 -19.66
C LEU A 21 -4.18 -53.24 -20.88
N GLN A 22 -5.33 -53.89 -20.67
CA GLN A 22 -6.20 -54.37 -21.75
C GLN A 22 -6.83 -53.23 -22.56
N ARG A 23 -7.06 -52.05 -21.93
CA ARG A 23 -7.50 -50.83 -22.63
C ARG A 23 -6.38 -50.15 -23.43
N ILE A 24 -5.11 -50.36 -23.06
CA ILE A 24 -3.95 -49.88 -23.84
C ILE A 24 -3.78 -50.75 -25.09
N ASN A 25 -3.63 -52.07 -24.91
CA ASN A 25 -3.63 -53.05 -26.00
C ASN A 25 -3.85 -54.47 -25.44
N PRO A 26 -4.83 -55.26 -25.93
CA PRO A 26 -5.10 -56.60 -25.41
C PRO A 26 -3.96 -57.62 -25.54
N GLN A 27 -3.18 -57.58 -26.63
CA GLN A 27 -2.03 -58.48 -26.82
C GLN A 27 -0.85 -58.12 -25.90
N PHE A 28 -0.62 -56.81 -25.71
CA PHE A 28 0.35 -56.33 -24.72
C PHE A 28 -0.08 -56.70 -23.30
N SER A 29 -1.37 -56.62 -22.98
CA SER A 29 -1.89 -57.01 -21.66
C SER A 29 -1.64 -58.48 -21.34
N ASP A 30 -1.96 -59.40 -22.26
CA ASP A 30 -1.63 -60.83 -22.09
C ASP A 30 -0.12 -61.07 -21.92
N PHE A 31 0.70 -60.50 -22.80
CA PHE A 31 2.15 -60.67 -22.75
C PHE A 31 2.75 -60.14 -21.44
N PHE A 32 2.38 -58.92 -21.04
CA PHE A 32 2.82 -58.30 -19.80
C PHE A 32 2.35 -59.11 -18.59
N THR A 33 1.07 -59.48 -18.53
CA THR A 33 0.49 -60.18 -17.37
C THR A 33 1.15 -61.54 -17.17
N ARG A 34 1.47 -62.27 -18.24
CA ARG A 34 2.23 -63.53 -18.15
C ARG A 34 3.67 -63.31 -17.67
N VAL A 35 4.44 -62.44 -18.35
CA VAL A 35 5.89 -62.28 -18.08
C VAL A 35 6.16 -61.57 -16.74
N ALA A 36 5.45 -60.47 -16.46
CA ALA A 36 5.59 -59.77 -15.18
C ALA A 36 4.96 -60.60 -14.05
N GLY A 37 3.85 -61.29 -14.30
CA GLY A 37 3.23 -62.17 -13.30
C GLY A 37 4.15 -63.27 -12.78
N GLU A 38 4.96 -63.88 -13.67
CA GLU A 38 5.97 -64.88 -13.31
C GLU A 38 7.08 -64.28 -12.43
N ALA A 39 7.68 -63.15 -12.83
CA ALA A 39 8.74 -62.47 -12.07
C ALA A 39 8.25 -61.98 -10.69
N TRP A 40 7.05 -61.39 -10.63
CA TRP A 40 6.42 -60.99 -9.38
C TRP A 40 5.98 -62.18 -8.53
N GLY A 41 5.83 -63.38 -9.11
CA GLY A 41 5.57 -64.64 -8.40
C GLY A 41 6.77 -65.28 -7.67
N LEU A 42 8.01 -64.87 -7.95
CA LEU A 42 9.21 -65.47 -7.32
C LEU A 42 9.22 -65.29 -5.78
N PRO A 43 9.56 -66.32 -4.97
CA PRO A 43 9.14 -66.39 -3.57
C PRO A 43 10.01 -65.66 -2.53
N PHE A 44 11.26 -65.29 -2.86
CA PHE A 44 12.23 -64.82 -1.87
C PHE A 44 12.20 -63.32 -1.54
N ILE A 45 11.46 -62.54 -2.32
CA ILE A 45 11.24 -61.10 -2.09
C ILE A 45 9.71 -60.89 -2.11
N ASP A 46 9.19 -60.19 -1.12
CA ASP A 46 7.77 -59.91 -1.00
C ASP A 46 7.28 -58.85 -2.02
N GLN A 47 5.96 -58.72 -2.16
CA GLN A 47 5.35 -57.84 -3.15
C GLN A 47 5.59 -56.34 -2.88
N LYS A 48 5.69 -55.93 -1.60
CA LYS A 48 5.94 -54.54 -1.20
C LYS A 48 7.38 -54.15 -1.52
N THR A 49 8.35 -54.98 -1.14
CA THR A 49 9.76 -54.77 -1.49
C THR A 49 9.98 -54.79 -3.00
N LYS A 50 9.29 -55.66 -3.76
CA LYS A 50 9.34 -55.63 -5.24
C LYS A 50 8.82 -54.30 -5.81
N ALA A 51 7.74 -53.74 -5.26
CA ALA A 51 7.21 -52.45 -5.71
C ALA A 51 8.15 -51.28 -5.37
N LEU A 52 8.76 -51.27 -4.18
CA LEU A 52 9.78 -50.28 -3.80
C LEU A 52 11.03 -50.37 -4.71
N LEU A 53 11.49 -51.58 -5.05
CA LEU A 53 12.57 -51.77 -6.02
C LEU A 53 12.20 -51.27 -7.42
N ALA A 54 10.96 -51.47 -7.87
CA ALA A 54 10.48 -50.96 -9.17
C ALA A 54 10.45 -49.41 -9.20
N ILE A 55 9.99 -48.76 -8.12
CA ILE A 55 10.03 -47.30 -7.97
C ILE A 55 11.48 -46.78 -8.06
N ALA A 56 12.43 -47.43 -7.39
CA ALA A 56 13.85 -47.06 -7.46
C ALA A 56 14.44 -47.18 -8.88
N VAL A 57 14.02 -48.20 -9.64
CA VAL A 57 14.41 -48.38 -11.05
C VAL A 57 13.81 -47.28 -11.94
N ASP A 58 12.57 -46.84 -11.72
CA ASP A 58 11.98 -45.71 -12.47
C ASP A 58 12.67 -44.38 -12.19
N VAL A 59 13.04 -44.12 -10.93
CA VAL A 59 13.84 -42.94 -10.53
C VAL A 59 15.19 -42.94 -11.24
N ALA A 60 15.89 -44.08 -11.28
CA ALA A 60 17.16 -44.21 -11.98
C ALA A 60 17.02 -43.91 -13.49
N ASN A 61 15.90 -44.33 -14.11
CA ASN A 61 15.62 -44.16 -15.54
C ASN A 61 14.88 -42.86 -15.92
N GLN A 62 14.63 -41.94 -14.99
CA GLN A 62 13.89 -40.67 -15.20
C GLN A 62 12.41 -40.82 -15.63
N ASN A 63 11.78 -41.97 -15.38
CA ASN A 63 10.38 -42.28 -15.77
C ASN A 63 9.30 -41.56 -14.91
N CYS A 64 9.58 -40.37 -14.39
CA CYS A 64 8.71 -39.67 -13.43
C CYS A 64 7.84 -38.55 -14.05
N SER A 65 8.06 -38.17 -15.31
CA SER A 65 7.61 -36.86 -15.84
C SER A 65 6.22 -36.83 -16.50
N SER A 66 5.47 -37.94 -16.53
CA SER A 66 4.16 -38.06 -17.18
C SER A 66 3.30 -39.13 -16.50
N PRO A 67 1.97 -38.95 -16.38
CA PRO A 67 1.08 -39.95 -15.77
C PRO A 67 1.07 -41.31 -16.50
N TYR A 68 1.54 -41.36 -17.75
CA TYR A 68 1.61 -42.57 -18.58
C TYR A 68 2.90 -43.41 -18.40
N TYR A 69 3.83 -43.01 -17.53
CA TYR A 69 5.04 -43.79 -17.22
C TYR A 69 4.85 -44.76 -16.04
N PRO A 70 5.68 -45.83 -15.95
CA PRO A 70 5.50 -46.90 -14.95
C PRO A 70 5.53 -46.44 -13.48
N PHE A 71 6.21 -45.33 -13.17
CA PHE A 71 6.31 -44.77 -11.83
C PHE A 71 4.94 -44.64 -11.13
N THR A 72 3.92 -44.11 -11.83
CA THR A 72 2.56 -43.96 -11.30
C THR A 72 1.93 -45.31 -10.95
N ALA A 73 2.18 -46.35 -11.76
CA ALA A 73 1.67 -47.70 -11.52
C ALA A 73 2.38 -48.35 -10.33
N HIS A 74 3.72 -48.30 -10.28
CA HIS A 74 4.50 -48.90 -9.20
C HIS A 74 4.24 -48.24 -7.83
N ILE A 75 4.00 -46.92 -7.78
CA ILE A 75 3.54 -46.22 -6.58
C ILE A 75 2.19 -46.78 -6.09
N ASN A 76 1.20 -46.90 -6.98
CA ASN A 76 -0.11 -47.45 -6.62
C ASN A 76 -0.03 -48.95 -6.23
N MET A 77 0.86 -49.74 -6.85
CA MET A 77 1.13 -51.12 -6.46
C MET A 77 1.77 -51.21 -5.08
N ALA A 78 2.73 -50.33 -4.75
CA ALA A 78 3.35 -50.28 -3.42
C ALA A 78 2.31 -49.97 -2.33
N LEU A 79 1.46 -48.95 -2.55
CA LEU A 79 0.36 -48.60 -1.64
C LEU A 79 -0.64 -49.76 -1.47
N LYS A 80 -1.03 -50.45 -2.57
CA LYS A 80 -1.87 -51.66 -2.52
C LYS A 80 -1.24 -52.84 -1.76
N GLN A 81 0.09 -52.87 -1.65
CA GLN A 81 0.85 -53.86 -0.88
C GLN A 81 1.21 -53.38 0.55
N GLY A 82 0.63 -52.27 1.01
CA GLY A 82 0.85 -51.76 2.36
C GLY A 82 2.21 -51.08 2.56
N ALA A 83 2.79 -50.49 1.51
CA ALA A 83 3.75 -49.41 1.70
C ALA A 83 3.01 -48.16 2.23
N THR A 84 3.62 -47.46 3.19
CA THR A 84 3.16 -46.15 3.64
C THR A 84 3.70 -45.05 2.71
N LEU A 85 3.24 -43.81 2.88
CA LEU A 85 3.78 -42.69 2.09
C LEU A 85 5.22 -42.38 2.53
N GLU A 86 5.47 -42.46 3.83
CA GLU A 86 6.75 -42.19 4.47
C GLU A 86 7.85 -43.15 3.98
N GLU A 87 7.54 -44.45 3.83
CA GLU A 87 8.48 -45.43 3.24
C GLU A 87 8.82 -45.14 1.76
N ILE A 88 7.87 -44.56 1.02
CA ILE A 88 8.07 -44.15 -0.38
C ILE A 88 8.90 -42.84 -0.44
N GLU A 89 8.67 -41.90 0.47
CA GLU A 89 9.46 -40.67 0.58
C GLU A 89 10.89 -40.95 1.06
N GLU A 90 11.08 -41.85 2.02
CA GLU A 90 12.40 -42.35 2.43
C GLU A 90 13.15 -43.02 1.27
N LEU A 91 12.46 -43.85 0.47
CA LEU A 91 13.03 -44.44 -0.75
C LEU A 91 13.46 -43.37 -1.77
N LEU A 92 12.68 -42.30 -1.97
CA LEU A 92 13.06 -41.19 -2.84
C LEU A 92 14.27 -40.41 -2.28
N LEU A 93 14.35 -40.18 -0.97
CA LEU A 93 15.52 -39.57 -0.33
C LEU A 93 16.77 -40.45 -0.45
N PHE A 94 16.65 -41.76 -0.23
CA PHE A 94 17.74 -42.72 -0.37
C PHE A 94 18.25 -42.80 -1.82
N THR A 95 17.35 -42.93 -2.79
CA THR A 95 17.71 -42.97 -4.22
C THR A 95 18.27 -41.65 -4.74
N CYS A 96 18.05 -40.52 -4.04
CA CYS A 96 18.63 -39.21 -4.37
C CYS A 96 20.16 -39.25 -4.43
N VAL A 97 20.78 -39.97 -3.47
CA VAL A 97 22.24 -40.11 -3.34
C VAL A 97 22.86 -40.85 -4.54
N TYR A 98 22.15 -41.82 -5.11
CA TYR A 98 22.68 -42.73 -6.14
C TYR A 98 22.19 -42.44 -7.56
N SER A 99 20.97 -41.88 -7.70
CA SER A 99 20.36 -41.53 -8.99
C SER A 99 20.51 -40.04 -9.35
N GLY A 100 20.77 -39.18 -8.36
CA GLY A 100 21.02 -37.75 -8.51
C GLY A 100 19.79 -36.87 -8.25
N PHE A 101 20.01 -35.79 -7.50
CA PHE A 101 19.01 -34.81 -7.04
C PHE A 101 17.99 -34.38 -8.10
N ASN A 102 18.45 -34.01 -9.30
CA ASN A 102 17.57 -33.54 -10.38
C ASN A 102 16.59 -34.59 -10.91
N LYS A 103 16.87 -35.90 -10.75
CA LYS A 103 15.89 -36.96 -11.06
C LYS A 103 14.82 -37.03 -9.99
N VAL A 104 15.24 -37.14 -8.73
CA VAL A 104 14.37 -37.31 -7.56
C VAL A 104 13.43 -36.11 -7.35
N ALA A 105 13.90 -34.88 -7.61
CA ALA A 105 13.05 -33.68 -7.55
C ALA A 105 11.81 -33.77 -8.46
N GLY A 106 11.95 -34.36 -9.66
CA GLY A 106 10.81 -34.62 -10.55
C GLY A 106 9.87 -35.69 -10.00
N CYS A 107 10.42 -36.74 -9.40
CA CYS A 107 9.65 -37.85 -8.81
C CYS A 107 8.85 -37.43 -7.56
N PHE A 108 9.39 -36.54 -6.71
CA PHE A 108 8.62 -35.92 -5.61
C PHE A 108 7.44 -35.08 -6.10
N ASN A 109 7.59 -34.35 -7.22
CA ASN A 109 6.50 -33.59 -7.83
C ASN A 109 5.41 -34.53 -8.40
N ALA A 110 5.80 -35.68 -8.98
CA ALA A 110 4.86 -36.71 -9.41
C ALA A 110 4.12 -37.36 -8.22
N LEU A 111 4.83 -37.77 -7.17
CA LEU A 111 4.24 -38.32 -5.94
C LEU A 111 3.20 -37.37 -5.32
N ASN A 112 3.55 -36.09 -5.21
CA ASN A 112 2.64 -35.06 -4.70
C ASN A 112 1.34 -34.89 -5.51
N LYS A 113 1.35 -35.21 -6.82
CA LYS A 113 0.13 -35.20 -7.65
C LYS A 113 -0.74 -36.43 -7.38
N ILE A 114 -0.12 -37.61 -7.30
CA ILE A 114 -0.80 -38.90 -7.01
C ILE A 114 -1.47 -38.85 -5.63
N VAL A 115 -0.75 -38.39 -4.60
CA VAL A 115 -1.29 -38.26 -3.24
C VAL A 115 -2.49 -37.32 -3.21
N LYS A 116 -2.43 -36.18 -3.91
CA LYS A 116 -3.57 -35.24 -4.01
C LYS A 116 -4.79 -35.89 -4.68
N GLN A 117 -4.61 -36.58 -5.80
CA GLN A 117 -5.70 -37.28 -6.51
C GLN A 117 -6.40 -38.32 -5.61
N ASN A 118 -5.62 -39.20 -4.97
CA ASN A 118 -6.16 -40.23 -4.06
C ASN A 118 -6.88 -39.62 -2.85
N HIS A 119 -6.39 -38.49 -2.31
CA HIS A 119 -7.01 -37.79 -1.19
C HIS A 119 -8.35 -37.12 -1.58
N PHE A 120 -8.48 -36.60 -2.82
CA PHE A 120 -9.76 -36.11 -3.35
C PHE A 120 -10.79 -37.24 -3.52
N GLU A 121 -10.43 -38.38 -4.11
CA GLU A 121 -11.35 -39.52 -4.24
C GLU A 121 -11.85 -40.05 -2.89
N THR A 122 -10.97 -40.08 -1.90
CA THR A 122 -11.28 -40.57 -0.54
C THR A 122 -12.29 -39.65 0.15
N LYS A 123 -12.09 -38.32 0.06
CA LYS A 123 -13.08 -37.33 0.53
C LYS A 123 -14.39 -37.43 -0.26
N ARG A 124 -14.34 -37.67 -1.58
CA ARG A 124 -15.53 -37.83 -2.43
C ARG A 124 -16.41 -38.98 -1.96
N LYS A 125 -15.84 -40.18 -1.76
CA LYS A 125 -16.57 -41.35 -1.21
C LYS A 125 -17.20 -41.07 0.16
N ALA A 126 -16.52 -40.36 1.05
CA ALA A 126 -17.07 -39.98 2.36
C ALA A 126 -18.25 -38.99 2.25
N MET A 127 -18.14 -37.94 1.42
CA MET A 127 -19.20 -36.95 1.20
C MET A 127 -20.46 -37.57 0.56
N THR A 128 -20.32 -38.43 -0.45
CA THR A 128 -21.47 -38.97 -1.20
C THR A 128 -22.44 -39.78 -0.32
N THR A 129 -21.97 -40.40 0.77
CA THR A 129 -22.83 -41.17 1.69
C THR A 129 -23.56 -40.29 2.71
N ALA A 130 -23.03 -39.10 3.06
CA ALA A 130 -23.60 -38.25 4.10
C ALA A 130 -24.60 -37.19 3.58
N LEU A 131 -24.46 -36.74 2.33
CA LEU A 131 -25.10 -35.50 1.84
C LEU A 131 -26.51 -35.64 1.24
N LYS A 132 -27.03 -36.86 0.98
CA LYS A 132 -28.29 -37.09 0.21
C LYS A 132 -29.60 -36.57 0.84
N LYS A 133 -29.58 -35.73 1.90
CA LYS A 133 -30.79 -35.36 2.67
C LYS A 133 -30.98 -33.87 3.03
N VAL A 134 -30.06 -32.97 2.71
CA VAL A 134 -30.26 -31.53 2.95
C VAL A 134 -30.59 -30.85 1.63
N ASP A 135 -31.70 -30.11 1.61
CA ASP A 135 -32.07 -29.21 0.51
C ASP A 135 -31.79 -27.76 0.92
N TYR A 136 -30.98 -27.09 0.12
CA TYR A 136 -30.53 -25.72 0.27
C TYR A 136 -31.28 -24.75 -0.64
N ALA A 137 -32.26 -25.21 -1.47
CA ALA A 137 -32.96 -24.40 -2.46
C ALA A 137 -33.60 -23.10 -1.92
N VAL A 138 -33.87 -23.04 -0.60
CA VAL A 138 -34.32 -21.84 0.11
C VAL A 138 -33.39 -20.64 -0.11
N ARG A 139 -32.07 -20.86 -0.27
CA ARG A 139 -31.07 -19.78 -0.44
C ARG A 139 -31.27 -18.92 -1.68
N ASP A 140 -31.84 -19.49 -2.74
CA ASP A 140 -32.08 -18.77 -4.01
C ASP A 140 -33.46 -18.08 -4.03
N GLN A 141 -34.32 -18.29 -3.04
CA GLN A 141 -35.71 -17.80 -3.06
C GLN A 141 -35.86 -16.28 -2.93
N ASN A 142 -34.82 -15.57 -2.52
CA ASN A 142 -34.85 -14.10 -2.38
C ASN A 142 -34.68 -13.39 -3.74
N GLY A 143 -33.98 -14.00 -4.70
CA GLY A 143 -33.96 -13.52 -6.09
C GLY A 143 -35.33 -13.73 -6.74
N LYS A 144 -36.06 -12.63 -7.00
CA LYS A 144 -37.41 -12.67 -7.58
C LYS A 144 -37.40 -12.56 -9.10
N LEU A 145 -36.37 -11.92 -9.64
CA LEU A 145 -36.12 -11.68 -11.05
C LEU A 145 -34.73 -12.23 -11.38
N ALA A 146 -34.55 -12.74 -12.61
CA ALA A 146 -33.25 -13.07 -13.17
C ALA A 146 -32.99 -12.29 -14.46
N PHE A 147 -31.72 -11.93 -14.69
CA PHE A 147 -31.16 -11.42 -15.93
C PHE A 147 -30.12 -12.44 -16.40
N TYR A 148 -30.43 -13.13 -17.50
CA TYR A 148 -29.76 -14.35 -17.94
C TYR A 148 -29.18 -14.12 -19.34
N VAL A 149 -27.86 -14.03 -19.45
CA VAL A 149 -27.16 -13.58 -20.68
C VAL A 149 -26.35 -14.72 -21.27
N LEU A 150 -26.65 -15.09 -22.53
CA LEU A 150 -25.88 -16.04 -23.31
C LEU A 150 -24.71 -15.33 -24.00
N LEU A 151 -23.50 -15.87 -23.88
CA LEU A 151 -22.27 -15.14 -24.21
C LEU A 151 -21.35 -15.93 -25.16
N TRP A 152 -21.13 -15.39 -26.35
CA TRP A 152 -20.24 -15.94 -27.36
C TRP A 152 -18.88 -15.24 -27.31
N LYS A 153 -17.82 -16.03 -27.17
CA LYS A 153 -16.43 -15.55 -27.14
C LYS A 153 -16.06 -14.83 -28.44
N ARG A 154 -15.38 -13.69 -28.32
CA ARG A 154 -14.80 -12.93 -29.43
C ARG A 154 -13.96 -13.83 -30.36
N LYS A 155 -14.03 -13.53 -31.66
CA LYS A 155 -13.18 -14.17 -32.69
C LYS A 155 -11.74 -13.63 -32.56
N GLY A 156 -10.75 -14.51 -32.64
CA GLY A 156 -9.32 -14.17 -32.55
C GLY A 156 -8.66 -14.41 -31.18
N ILE A 157 -9.42 -14.57 -30.09
CA ILE A 157 -8.87 -14.94 -28.76
C ILE A 157 -9.02 -16.43 -28.44
N SER A 158 -8.13 -16.98 -27.61
CA SER A 158 -8.25 -18.36 -27.10
C SER A 158 -9.39 -18.51 -26.08
N LEU A 159 -9.85 -19.74 -25.84
CA LEU A 159 -10.86 -20.01 -24.81
C LEU A 159 -10.32 -19.72 -23.40
N GLU A 160 -9.05 -20.04 -23.15
CA GLU A 160 -8.35 -19.72 -21.90
C GLU A 160 -8.30 -18.21 -21.63
N LEU A 161 -7.91 -17.38 -22.62
CA LEU A 161 -7.89 -15.92 -22.46
C LEU A 161 -9.29 -15.34 -22.22
N PHE A 162 -10.32 -15.91 -22.84
CA PHE A 162 -11.72 -15.56 -22.57
C PHE A 162 -12.12 -15.92 -21.13
N ASP A 163 -11.86 -17.16 -20.71
CA ASP A 163 -12.20 -17.63 -19.37
C ASP A 163 -11.45 -16.81 -18.31
N ASP A 164 -10.18 -16.46 -18.54
CA ASP A 164 -9.33 -15.70 -17.63
C ASP A 164 -9.71 -14.22 -17.55
N TYR A 165 -9.95 -13.55 -18.67
CA TYR A 165 -10.37 -12.15 -18.66
C TYR A 165 -11.77 -12.01 -18.05
N TRP A 166 -12.72 -12.87 -18.44
CA TRP A 166 -14.10 -12.76 -18.00
C TRP A 166 -14.23 -12.96 -16.47
N ARG A 167 -13.55 -13.95 -15.89
CA ARG A 167 -13.62 -14.21 -14.42
C ARG A 167 -12.69 -13.34 -13.56
N ASN A 168 -11.66 -12.70 -14.13
CA ASN A 168 -10.70 -11.93 -13.33
C ASN A 168 -10.74 -10.42 -13.54
N VAL A 169 -11.23 -9.93 -14.68
CA VAL A 169 -11.32 -8.49 -15.00
C VAL A 169 -12.77 -8.06 -15.08
N HIS A 170 -13.55 -8.70 -15.98
CA HIS A 170 -14.93 -8.32 -16.24
C HIS A 170 -15.88 -8.65 -15.07
N GLY A 171 -15.72 -9.81 -14.44
CA GLY A 171 -16.53 -10.24 -13.29
C GLY A 171 -16.48 -9.25 -12.13
N PRO A 172 -15.29 -8.88 -11.63
CA PRO A 172 -15.15 -7.83 -10.60
C PRO A 172 -15.62 -6.43 -11.06
N LEU A 173 -15.63 -6.12 -12.36
CA LEU A 173 -16.21 -4.88 -12.87
C LEU A 173 -17.75 -4.90 -12.75
N CYS A 174 -18.37 -5.97 -13.25
CA CYS A 174 -19.82 -6.20 -13.17
C CYS A 174 -20.31 -6.27 -11.72
N ALA A 175 -19.59 -6.94 -10.83
CA ALA A 175 -19.92 -7.08 -9.40
C ALA A 175 -20.02 -5.77 -8.62
N ARG A 176 -19.43 -4.67 -9.14
CA ARG A 176 -19.48 -3.34 -8.53
C ARG A 176 -20.73 -2.53 -8.94
N LEU A 177 -21.53 -3.01 -9.89
CA LEU A 177 -22.78 -2.34 -10.30
C LEU A 177 -23.90 -2.54 -9.25
N PRO A 178 -24.82 -1.56 -9.08
CA PRO A 178 -25.85 -1.59 -8.04
C PRO A 178 -26.94 -2.66 -8.28
N GLY A 179 -27.73 -2.92 -7.23
CA GLY A 179 -28.97 -3.71 -7.28
C GLY A 179 -28.84 -5.24 -7.24
N GLN A 180 -27.66 -5.77 -7.56
CA GLN A 180 -27.44 -7.23 -7.65
C GLN A 180 -27.67 -7.95 -6.31
N HIS A 181 -28.56 -8.94 -6.29
CA HIS A 181 -28.74 -9.85 -5.16
C HIS A 181 -27.79 -11.06 -5.26
N GLN A 182 -27.66 -11.64 -6.45
CA GLN A 182 -26.67 -12.68 -6.77
C GLN A 182 -26.09 -12.40 -8.17
N TYR A 183 -24.85 -12.81 -8.42
CA TYR A 183 -24.22 -12.80 -9.75
C TYR A 183 -23.26 -13.99 -9.90
N TRP A 184 -23.53 -14.84 -10.89
CA TRP A 184 -22.69 -15.95 -11.32
C TRP A 184 -22.21 -15.78 -12.76
N GLN A 185 -20.99 -16.25 -13.03
CA GLN A 185 -20.52 -16.65 -14.35
C GLN A 185 -20.45 -18.18 -14.42
N PHE A 186 -21.15 -18.78 -15.38
CA PHE A 186 -21.05 -20.20 -15.70
C PHE A 186 -20.27 -20.36 -17.02
N HIS A 187 -19.10 -20.99 -16.96
CA HIS A 187 -18.29 -21.27 -18.14
C HIS A 187 -18.69 -22.62 -18.69
N VAL A 188 -19.14 -22.70 -19.94
CA VAL A 188 -19.69 -23.94 -20.51
C VAL A 188 -18.79 -24.54 -21.59
N ALA A 189 -18.97 -25.84 -21.82
CA ALA A 189 -18.48 -26.54 -23.00
C ALA A 189 -19.57 -26.54 -24.10
N PRO A 190 -19.23 -26.83 -25.38
CA PRO A 190 -20.21 -26.97 -26.44
C PRO A 190 -21.28 -28.03 -26.15
N SER A 191 -22.49 -27.80 -26.66
CA SER A 191 -23.57 -28.79 -26.71
C SER A 191 -23.32 -29.75 -27.88
N GLU A 192 -22.50 -30.78 -27.68
CA GLU A 192 -22.15 -31.79 -28.70
C GLU A 192 -23.25 -32.85 -28.95
N GLY A 193 -24.28 -32.89 -28.10
CA GLY A 193 -25.37 -33.87 -28.17
C GLY A 193 -24.99 -35.24 -27.58
N GLY A 194 -25.84 -36.25 -27.79
CA GLY A 194 -25.55 -37.66 -27.46
C GLY A 194 -25.52 -38.06 -25.97
N ILE A 195 -25.32 -37.12 -25.04
CA ILE A 195 -25.35 -37.36 -23.58
C ILE A 195 -26.79 -37.45 -23.06
N TRP A 196 -27.74 -36.71 -23.65
CA TRP A 196 -29.14 -36.73 -23.24
C TRP A 196 -29.92 -37.83 -23.99
N PRO A 197 -30.86 -38.53 -23.33
CA PRO A 197 -31.79 -39.43 -24.03
C PRO A 197 -32.60 -38.67 -25.08
N ARG A 198 -32.64 -39.22 -26.31
CA ARG A 198 -33.37 -38.62 -27.42
C ARG A 198 -34.87 -38.81 -27.27
N VAL A 199 -35.61 -37.71 -27.44
CA VAL A 199 -37.08 -37.68 -27.49
C VAL A 199 -37.49 -37.38 -28.93
N ASN A 200 -38.30 -38.26 -29.52
CA ASN A 200 -38.71 -38.15 -30.91
C ASN A 200 -39.40 -36.80 -31.18
N SER A 201 -39.07 -36.17 -32.30
CA SER A 201 -39.54 -34.84 -32.72
C SER A 201 -39.09 -33.65 -31.86
N VAL A 202 -38.16 -33.84 -30.92
CA VAL A 202 -37.42 -32.75 -30.25
C VAL A 202 -36.01 -32.71 -30.83
N ASP A 203 -35.54 -31.52 -31.20
CA ASP A 203 -34.19 -31.29 -31.72
C ASP A 203 -33.17 -31.15 -30.58
N ASP A 204 -32.12 -31.98 -30.60
CA ASP A 204 -31.03 -32.03 -29.62
C ASP A 204 -29.68 -31.51 -30.17
N THR A 205 -29.63 -31.12 -31.44
CA THR A 205 -28.39 -30.88 -32.18
C THR A 205 -28.15 -29.39 -32.37
N CYS A 206 -27.40 -28.77 -31.44
CA CYS A 206 -27.21 -27.32 -31.40
C CYS A 206 -26.34 -26.79 -32.59
N PRO A 207 -26.86 -25.89 -33.45
CA PRO A 207 -26.13 -25.31 -34.59
C PRO A 207 -24.87 -24.54 -34.18
N GLN A 208 -23.84 -24.56 -35.04
CA GLN A 208 -22.53 -23.99 -34.70
C GLN A 208 -22.56 -22.50 -34.34
N GLU A 209 -23.47 -21.72 -34.94
CA GLU A 209 -23.62 -20.30 -34.62
C GLU A 209 -24.37 -20.05 -33.29
N ASP A 210 -25.12 -21.03 -32.78
CA ASP A 210 -25.86 -20.95 -31.51
C ASP A 210 -25.05 -21.52 -30.32
N GLN A 211 -23.86 -22.07 -30.58
CA GLN A 211 -22.91 -22.55 -29.56
C GLN A 211 -22.22 -21.38 -28.82
N PHE A 212 -22.74 -21.00 -27.65
CA PHE A 212 -22.12 -20.01 -26.76
C PHE A 212 -21.04 -20.63 -25.83
N ASN A 213 -20.28 -19.78 -25.14
CA ASN A 213 -19.13 -20.21 -24.31
C ASN A 213 -19.30 -19.90 -22.81
N GLY A 214 -20.24 -19.03 -22.46
CA GLY A 214 -20.57 -18.70 -21.08
C GLY A 214 -22.01 -18.22 -20.91
N ILE A 215 -22.46 -18.22 -19.67
CA ILE A 215 -23.72 -17.64 -19.21
C ILE A 215 -23.40 -16.70 -18.04
N ALA A 216 -23.81 -15.44 -18.13
CA ALA A 216 -23.90 -14.57 -16.96
C ALA A 216 -25.33 -14.65 -16.41
N GLU A 217 -25.48 -15.01 -15.13
CA GLU A 217 -26.77 -14.94 -14.45
C GLU A 217 -26.68 -13.98 -13.26
N LEU A 218 -27.56 -12.98 -13.26
CA LEU A 218 -27.74 -12.04 -12.17
C LEU A 218 -29.17 -12.16 -11.62
N THR A 219 -29.36 -12.05 -10.31
CA THR A 219 -30.70 -11.98 -9.69
C THR A 219 -30.91 -10.68 -8.93
N PHE A 220 -32.18 -10.28 -8.80
CA PHE A 220 -32.63 -9.05 -8.17
C PHE A 220 -33.84 -9.36 -7.27
N THR A 221 -34.00 -8.64 -6.15
CA THR A 221 -35.15 -8.84 -5.25
C THR A 221 -36.37 -8.02 -5.70
N THR A 222 -36.14 -6.91 -6.40
CA THR A 222 -37.15 -5.99 -6.92
C THR A 222 -36.86 -5.53 -8.36
N GLU A 223 -37.90 -5.05 -9.05
CA GLU A 223 -37.75 -4.47 -10.40
C GLU A 223 -36.92 -3.17 -10.38
N ALA A 224 -36.99 -2.39 -9.29
CA ALA A 224 -36.22 -1.16 -9.13
C ALA A 224 -34.70 -1.43 -9.11
N GLU A 225 -34.25 -2.51 -8.47
CA GLU A 225 -32.85 -2.94 -8.48
C GLU A 225 -32.37 -3.36 -9.88
N LEU A 226 -33.20 -4.11 -10.62
CA LEU A 226 -32.93 -4.48 -12.01
C LEU A 226 -32.82 -3.23 -12.90
N GLN A 227 -33.70 -2.24 -12.73
CA GLN A 227 -33.62 -0.98 -13.48
C GLN A 227 -32.37 -0.15 -13.12
N ALA A 228 -31.97 -0.09 -11.85
CA ALA A 228 -30.74 0.57 -11.42
C ALA A 228 -29.48 -0.09 -12.00
N TYR A 229 -29.47 -1.43 -12.07
CA TYR A 229 -28.42 -2.18 -12.76
C TYR A 229 -28.39 -1.87 -14.26
N LEU A 230 -29.54 -1.91 -14.95
CA LEU A 230 -29.65 -1.62 -16.38
C LEU A 230 -29.23 -0.19 -16.73
N GLN A 231 -29.54 0.79 -15.89
CA GLN A 231 -29.06 2.18 -16.04
C GLN A 231 -27.54 2.31 -15.90
N SER A 232 -26.91 1.43 -15.11
CA SER A 232 -25.46 1.38 -14.89
C SER A 232 -24.70 0.56 -15.94
N PHE A 233 -25.42 -0.20 -16.79
CA PHE A 233 -24.87 -1.22 -17.68
C PHE A 233 -23.91 -0.66 -18.76
N GLY A 234 -24.02 0.63 -19.11
CA GLY A 234 -23.12 1.28 -20.07
C GLY A 234 -21.63 1.20 -19.72
N ILE A 235 -21.28 1.04 -18.44
CA ILE A 235 -19.91 0.82 -17.98
C ILE A 235 -19.35 -0.51 -18.53
N LEU A 236 -20.18 -1.56 -18.62
CA LEU A 236 -19.77 -2.87 -19.12
C LEU A 236 -19.65 -2.89 -20.63
N MET A 237 -20.49 -2.15 -21.36
CA MET A 237 -20.50 -2.13 -22.83
C MET A 237 -19.13 -1.75 -23.43
N ALA A 238 -18.36 -0.91 -22.74
CA ALA A 238 -17.00 -0.53 -23.12
C ALA A 238 -15.95 -1.64 -22.92
N ASP A 239 -16.22 -2.63 -22.07
CA ASP A 239 -15.33 -3.79 -21.82
C ASP A 239 -15.80 -5.07 -22.53
N GLU A 240 -17.11 -5.26 -22.72
CA GLU A 240 -17.69 -6.43 -23.41
C GLU A 240 -17.04 -6.69 -24.79
N HIS A 241 -16.64 -5.63 -25.50
CA HIS A 241 -15.99 -5.73 -26.82
C HIS A 241 -14.58 -6.35 -26.78
N ASN A 242 -13.93 -6.40 -25.61
CA ASN A 242 -12.63 -7.07 -25.46
C ASN A 242 -12.75 -8.58 -25.66
N LEU A 243 -13.89 -9.16 -25.25
CA LEU A 243 -14.03 -10.57 -24.88
C LEU A 243 -15.26 -11.28 -25.47
N PHE A 244 -16.34 -10.57 -25.82
CA PHE A 244 -17.51 -11.13 -26.52
C PHE A 244 -17.55 -10.77 -28.01
N SER A 245 -18.37 -11.49 -28.78
CA SER A 245 -18.87 -11.06 -30.10
C SER A 245 -20.40 -11.09 -30.22
N LYS A 246 -21.09 -11.81 -29.32
CA LYS A 246 -22.55 -11.79 -29.18
C LYS A 246 -22.89 -11.93 -27.70
N ALA A 247 -23.86 -11.15 -27.21
CA ALA A 247 -24.32 -11.16 -25.83
C ALA A 247 -25.83 -10.97 -25.80
N ILE A 248 -26.59 -12.07 -25.66
CA ILE A 248 -28.06 -12.06 -25.75
C ILE A 248 -28.66 -12.20 -24.36
N ALA A 249 -29.29 -11.13 -23.89
CA ALA A 249 -29.81 -11.00 -22.54
C ALA A 249 -31.33 -11.23 -22.47
N TYR A 250 -31.74 -12.18 -21.63
CA TYR A 250 -33.12 -12.46 -21.28
C TYR A 250 -33.43 -11.96 -19.87
N THR A 251 -34.69 -11.58 -19.62
CA THR A 251 -35.23 -11.34 -18.27
C THR A 251 -36.25 -12.42 -17.90
N THR A 252 -36.62 -12.48 -16.62
CA THR A 252 -37.78 -13.23 -16.13
C THR A 252 -38.70 -12.29 -15.34
N SER A 253 -40.02 -12.40 -15.49
CA SER A 253 -40.97 -11.76 -14.57
C SER A 253 -40.83 -12.28 -13.13
N VAL A 254 -41.45 -11.58 -12.17
CA VAL A 254 -41.44 -11.98 -10.75
C VAL A 254 -41.93 -13.42 -10.59
N GLY A 255 -41.08 -14.29 -10.06
CA GLY A 255 -41.40 -15.71 -9.80
C GLY A 255 -41.24 -16.64 -11.01
N ASN A 256 -40.86 -16.14 -12.19
CA ASN A 256 -40.52 -16.97 -13.36
C ASN A 256 -39.12 -17.60 -13.26
N SER A 257 -38.30 -17.24 -12.26
CA SER A 257 -37.08 -17.94 -11.88
C SER A 257 -37.29 -18.66 -10.54
N LYS A 258 -36.92 -19.95 -10.46
CA LYS A 258 -37.10 -20.78 -9.24
C LYS A 258 -36.12 -21.95 -9.15
N THR A 259 -35.37 -22.03 -8.06
CA THR A 259 -34.71 -23.28 -7.62
C THR A 259 -35.75 -24.19 -6.96
N TYR A 260 -35.90 -25.42 -7.45
CA TYR A 260 -36.86 -26.40 -6.92
C TYR A 260 -36.22 -27.37 -5.93
N ILE A 261 -34.93 -27.70 -6.12
CA ILE A 261 -34.13 -28.51 -5.20
C ILE A 261 -32.65 -28.16 -5.40
N ASP A 262 -31.87 -28.11 -4.34
CA ASP A 262 -30.43 -27.87 -4.37
C ASP A 262 -29.72 -28.59 -3.22
N ARG A 263 -29.10 -29.72 -3.50
CA ARG A 263 -28.33 -30.57 -2.58
C ARG A 263 -26.83 -30.24 -2.60
N ILE A 264 -26.41 -29.13 -3.22
CA ILE A 264 -25.00 -28.70 -3.32
C ILE A 264 -24.66 -27.78 -2.13
N PRO A 265 -23.78 -28.18 -1.18
CA PRO A 265 -23.62 -27.44 0.08
C PRO A 265 -23.12 -26.00 -0.05
N THR A 266 -22.27 -25.70 -1.05
CA THR A 266 -21.84 -24.31 -1.34
C THR A 266 -22.81 -23.63 -2.30
N GLY A 267 -23.12 -22.35 -2.03
CA GLY A 267 -23.92 -21.47 -2.90
C GLY A 267 -23.09 -20.47 -3.70
N GLU A 268 -21.83 -20.24 -3.29
CA GLU A 268 -20.88 -19.29 -3.90
C GLU A 268 -19.62 -20.01 -4.43
N PRO A 269 -19.72 -20.82 -5.51
CA PRO A 269 -18.56 -21.42 -6.15
C PRO A 269 -17.53 -20.40 -6.65
N ASN A 270 -16.25 -20.80 -6.62
CA ASN A 270 -15.13 -20.10 -7.25
C ASN A 270 -14.23 -21.12 -7.97
N GLY A 271 -14.78 -21.84 -8.95
CA GLY A 271 -14.09 -22.90 -9.70
C GLY A 271 -14.96 -24.12 -10.02
N GLU A 272 -14.34 -25.30 -9.99
CA GLU A 272 -15.01 -26.59 -10.20
C GLU A 272 -15.75 -27.06 -8.94
N LEU A 273 -16.97 -27.59 -9.10
CA LEU A 273 -17.81 -28.08 -7.99
C LEU A 273 -17.69 -29.60 -7.72
N GLY A 274 -16.99 -30.36 -8.56
CA GLY A 274 -16.85 -31.82 -8.42
C GLY A 274 -18.14 -32.63 -8.65
N VAL A 275 -19.19 -31.98 -9.17
CA VAL A 275 -20.46 -32.58 -9.64
C VAL A 275 -20.56 -32.41 -11.17
N ILE A 276 -21.36 -33.25 -11.82
CA ILE A 276 -21.75 -33.01 -13.22
C ILE A 276 -22.90 -32.02 -13.21
N LYS A 277 -22.85 -31.00 -14.07
CA LYS A 277 -23.94 -30.04 -14.23
C LYS A 277 -24.07 -29.61 -15.69
N PHE A 278 -25.30 -29.36 -16.11
CA PHE A 278 -25.63 -28.79 -17.41
C PHE A 278 -26.53 -27.56 -17.25
N HIS A 279 -26.31 -26.57 -18.11
CA HIS A 279 -27.25 -25.49 -18.36
C HIS A 279 -27.98 -25.80 -19.66
N VAL A 280 -29.28 -26.04 -19.59
CA VAL A 280 -30.07 -26.55 -20.71
C VAL A 280 -30.99 -25.43 -21.21
N ILE A 281 -30.82 -25.06 -22.48
CA ILE A 281 -31.62 -24.02 -23.12
C ILE A 281 -32.77 -24.68 -23.89
N VAL A 282 -33.99 -24.14 -23.72
CA VAL A 282 -35.24 -24.76 -24.17
C VAL A 282 -36.08 -23.80 -25.00
N LYS A 283 -36.52 -24.29 -26.16
CA LYS A 283 -37.38 -23.57 -27.11
C LYS A 283 -38.76 -24.22 -27.19
N LYS A 284 -39.83 -23.43 -27.10
CA LYS A 284 -41.19 -23.96 -27.20
C LYS A 284 -41.49 -24.48 -28.62
N SER A 285 -42.48 -25.36 -28.72
CA SER A 285 -43.13 -25.71 -29.98
C SER A 285 -43.83 -24.50 -30.58
N ASP A 286 -43.77 -24.35 -31.91
CA ASP A 286 -44.50 -23.28 -32.62
C ASP A 286 -46.03 -23.47 -32.47
N ALA A 287 -46.48 -24.71 -32.24
CA ALA A 287 -47.89 -25.09 -32.13
C ALA A 287 -48.54 -24.81 -30.76
N VAL A 288 -47.80 -24.32 -29.76
CA VAL A 288 -48.32 -24.02 -28.41
C VAL A 288 -48.13 -22.55 -28.04
N SER A 289 -49.01 -22.03 -27.17
CA SER A 289 -48.83 -20.70 -26.57
C SER A 289 -47.70 -20.70 -25.53
N VAL A 290 -47.22 -19.52 -25.16
CA VAL A 290 -46.17 -19.37 -24.13
C VAL A 290 -46.68 -19.87 -22.77
N GLU A 291 -47.94 -19.62 -22.44
CA GLU A 291 -48.57 -20.04 -21.17
C GLU A 291 -48.72 -21.57 -21.10
N ALA A 292 -49.07 -22.21 -22.22
CA ALA A 292 -49.17 -23.66 -22.30
C ALA A 292 -47.80 -24.34 -22.13
N PHE A 293 -46.75 -23.78 -22.75
CA PHE A 293 -45.37 -24.20 -22.54
C PHE A 293 -44.90 -23.96 -21.09
N ARG A 294 -45.15 -22.77 -20.53
CA ARG A 294 -44.77 -22.43 -19.15
C ARG A 294 -45.41 -23.39 -18.14
N ARG A 295 -46.71 -23.70 -18.27
CA ARG A 295 -47.40 -24.73 -17.45
C ARG A 295 -46.80 -26.12 -17.60
N TYR A 296 -46.49 -26.56 -18.82
CA TYR A 296 -45.80 -27.84 -19.00
C TYR A 296 -44.46 -27.87 -18.24
N MET A 297 -43.68 -26.78 -18.28
CA MET A 297 -42.40 -26.69 -17.55
C MET A 297 -42.59 -26.65 -16.02
N THR A 298 -43.58 -25.92 -15.49
CA THR A 298 -43.79 -25.75 -14.03
C THR A 298 -44.61 -26.85 -13.36
N ASP A 299 -45.57 -27.43 -14.08
CA ASP A 299 -46.62 -28.28 -13.50
C ASP A 299 -46.38 -29.77 -13.84
N THR A 300 -45.64 -30.07 -14.92
CA THR A 300 -45.31 -31.43 -15.36
C THR A 300 -43.82 -31.73 -15.28
N PHE A 301 -42.99 -30.96 -16.00
CA PHE A 301 -41.55 -31.26 -16.13
C PHE A 301 -40.79 -31.09 -14.81
N ALA A 302 -40.76 -29.88 -14.25
CA ALA A 302 -40.01 -29.62 -13.01
C ALA A 302 -40.47 -30.48 -11.82
N PRO A 303 -41.79 -30.68 -11.55
CA PRO A 303 -42.24 -31.53 -10.44
C PRO A 303 -41.92 -33.00 -10.62
N ALA A 304 -41.81 -33.51 -11.86
CA ALA A 304 -41.36 -34.87 -12.12
C ALA A 304 -39.84 -34.99 -11.91
N VAL A 305 -39.03 -34.09 -12.47
CA VAL A 305 -37.56 -34.12 -12.36
C VAL A 305 -37.09 -34.14 -10.89
N VAL A 306 -37.66 -33.31 -10.02
CA VAL A 306 -37.20 -33.19 -8.62
C VAL A 306 -37.66 -34.31 -7.68
N GLN A 307 -38.45 -35.27 -8.16
CA GLN A 307 -38.76 -36.50 -7.39
C GLN A 307 -37.59 -37.50 -7.37
N SER A 308 -36.56 -37.31 -8.21
CA SER A 308 -35.40 -38.20 -8.26
C SER A 308 -34.34 -37.90 -7.20
N ASP A 309 -33.93 -38.92 -6.44
CA ASP A 309 -32.80 -38.88 -5.49
C ASP A 309 -31.41 -38.86 -6.15
N SER A 310 -31.35 -38.89 -7.49
CA SER A 310 -30.11 -38.75 -8.27
C SER A 310 -29.87 -37.30 -8.73
N VAL A 311 -30.92 -36.47 -8.81
CA VAL A 311 -30.81 -35.04 -9.15
C VAL A 311 -30.27 -34.27 -7.94
N MET A 312 -29.09 -33.69 -8.08
CA MET A 312 -28.45 -32.88 -7.05
C MET A 312 -28.96 -31.44 -7.04
N LYS A 313 -29.22 -30.81 -8.18
CA LYS A 313 -29.84 -29.49 -8.27
C LYS A 313 -30.81 -29.45 -9.45
N PHE A 314 -31.91 -28.73 -9.31
CA PHE A 314 -32.75 -28.31 -10.43
C PHE A 314 -33.26 -26.87 -10.21
N ARG A 315 -33.02 -26.01 -11.21
CA ARG A 315 -33.47 -24.62 -11.23
C ARG A 315 -34.02 -24.26 -12.60
N LEU A 316 -35.18 -23.63 -12.65
CA LEU A 316 -35.90 -23.29 -13.87
C LEU A 316 -36.04 -21.77 -14.01
N HIS A 317 -35.81 -21.27 -15.22
CA HIS A 317 -35.97 -19.88 -15.62
C HIS A 317 -36.92 -19.85 -16.82
N LEU A 318 -38.08 -19.22 -16.68
CA LEU A 318 -39.02 -18.96 -17.77
C LEU A 318 -38.71 -17.57 -18.32
N LEU A 319 -38.20 -17.53 -19.55
CA LEU A 319 -37.63 -16.33 -20.14
C LEU A 319 -38.72 -15.48 -20.81
N GLU A 320 -38.65 -14.17 -20.66
CA GLU A 320 -39.44 -13.22 -21.46
C GLU A 320 -38.78 -12.98 -22.84
N GLU A 321 -39.45 -12.25 -23.74
CA GLU A 321 -38.92 -11.92 -25.07
C GLU A 321 -37.70 -10.97 -24.98
N VAL A 322 -36.71 -11.13 -25.86
CA VAL A 322 -35.48 -10.32 -25.86
C VAL A 322 -35.78 -8.87 -26.27
N ASP A 323 -35.31 -7.95 -25.44
CA ASP A 323 -35.35 -6.49 -25.67
C ASP A 323 -34.39 -6.08 -26.80
N ASN A 324 -34.85 -6.29 -28.03
CA ASN A 324 -34.17 -5.91 -29.28
C ASN A 324 -34.14 -4.38 -29.54
N SER A 325 -34.54 -3.53 -28.59
CA SER A 325 -34.41 -2.06 -28.75
C SER A 325 -32.98 -1.55 -28.52
N ARG A 326 -32.12 -2.39 -27.93
CA ARG A 326 -30.75 -2.05 -27.53
C ARG A 326 -29.82 -2.05 -28.75
N PRO A 327 -29.00 -1.00 -28.96
CA PRO A 327 -28.07 -0.97 -30.08
C PRO A 327 -26.92 -1.97 -29.91
N ASP A 328 -26.50 -2.56 -31.03
CA ASP A 328 -25.18 -3.17 -31.16
C ASP A 328 -24.11 -2.09 -30.94
N ASN A 329 -23.04 -2.43 -30.22
CA ASN A 329 -21.97 -1.48 -29.87
C ASN A 329 -20.60 -2.18 -29.91
N ASP A 330 -19.60 -1.46 -30.45
CA ASP A 330 -18.19 -1.86 -30.57
C ASP A 330 -17.93 -3.29 -31.12
N GLY A 331 -18.85 -3.80 -31.94
CA GLY A 331 -18.76 -5.12 -32.57
C GLY A 331 -19.31 -6.29 -31.73
N VAL A 332 -19.95 -6.02 -30.59
CA VAL A 332 -20.73 -7.01 -29.82
C VAL A 332 -22.19 -6.92 -30.24
N SER A 333 -22.74 -8.01 -30.78
CA SER A 333 -24.14 -8.06 -31.19
C SER A 333 -25.07 -8.48 -30.05
N ARG A 334 -26.17 -7.73 -29.87
CA ARG A 334 -27.16 -7.90 -28.79
C ARG A 334 -28.57 -8.21 -29.31
N PHE A 335 -28.76 -8.15 -30.63
CA PHE A 335 -30.00 -8.52 -31.31
C PHE A 335 -30.17 -10.05 -31.45
N GLU A 336 -31.36 -10.57 -31.16
CA GLU A 336 -31.77 -11.95 -31.46
C GLU A 336 -33.18 -11.96 -32.08
N PRO A 337 -33.36 -12.39 -33.34
CA PRO A 337 -34.66 -12.39 -33.98
C PRO A 337 -35.61 -13.40 -33.30
N PRO A 338 -36.94 -13.13 -33.20
CA PRO A 338 -37.87 -13.96 -32.43
C PRO A 338 -37.87 -15.46 -32.78
N HIS A 339 -37.53 -15.84 -34.01
CA HIS A 339 -37.44 -17.25 -34.43
C HIS A 339 -36.18 -17.98 -33.92
N LYS A 340 -35.14 -17.26 -33.47
CA LYS A 340 -33.98 -17.85 -32.76
C LYS A 340 -34.16 -17.89 -31.25
N GLN A 341 -34.86 -16.90 -30.66
CA GLN A 341 -35.04 -16.76 -29.21
C GLN A 341 -35.59 -18.00 -28.49
N TYR A 342 -35.19 -18.17 -27.23
CA TYR A 342 -35.57 -19.26 -26.34
C TYR A 342 -36.63 -18.82 -25.31
N GLN A 343 -37.32 -19.78 -24.68
CA GLN A 343 -38.45 -19.49 -23.77
C GLN A 343 -38.27 -20.07 -22.36
N ALA A 344 -37.33 -20.99 -22.17
CA ALA A 344 -36.84 -21.36 -20.84
C ALA A 344 -35.35 -21.72 -20.87
N ALA A 345 -34.72 -21.63 -19.70
CA ALA A 345 -33.44 -22.26 -19.41
C ALA A 345 -33.56 -23.03 -18.08
N PHE A 346 -32.81 -24.12 -17.90
CA PHE A 346 -32.72 -24.79 -16.61
C PHE A 346 -31.32 -25.30 -16.26
N GLU A 347 -30.96 -25.17 -14.99
CA GLU A 347 -29.79 -25.77 -14.37
C GLU A 347 -30.16 -27.18 -13.89
N ILE A 348 -29.37 -28.21 -14.21
CA ILE A 348 -29.53 -29.54 -13.61
C ILE A 348 -28.17 -30.16 -13.26
N ALA A 349 -28.06 -30.76 -12.07
CA ALA A 349 -26.82 -31.36 -11.56
C ALA A 349 -26.98 -32.81 -11.10
N PHE A 350 -25.91 -33.59 -11.16
CA PHE A 350 -25.80 -34.99 -10.72
C PHE A 350 -24.46 -35.23 -10.01
N ALA A 351 -24.43 -36.08 -8.98
CA ALA A 351 -23.22 -36.27 -8.17
C ALA A 351 -22.06 -37.00 -8.92
N ASN A 352 -22.38 -37.74 -9.98
CA ASN A 352 -21.45 -38.53 -10.81
C ASN A 352 -22.21 -39.10 -12.05
N PRO A 353 -21.53 -39.71 -13.04
CA PRO A 353 -22.19 -40.24 -14.23
C PRO A 353 -23.24 -41.32 -13.95
N LEU A 354 -23.03 -42.17 -12.93
CA LEU A 354 -23.95 -43.26 -12.62
C LEU A 354 -25.30 -42.72 -12.11
N GLU A 355 -25.30 -41.66 -11.31
CA GLU A 355 -26.54 -40.99 -10.86
C GLU A 355 -27.25 -40.30 -12.04
N MET A 356 -26.51 -39.73 -12.99
CA MET A 356 -27.07 -39.15 -14.22
C MET A 356 -27.80 -40.21 -15.07
N GLU A 357 -27.13 -41.33 -15.37
CA GLU A 357 -27.74 -42.46 -16.09
C GLU A 357 -28.90 -43.10 -15.30
N THR A 358 -28.80 -43.15 -13.97
CA THR A 358 -29.89 -43.65 -13.10
C THR A 358 -31.13 -42.77 -13.19
N PHE A 359 -30.96 -41.45 -13.29
CA PHE A 359 -32.05 -40.51 -13.56
C PHE A 359 -32.62 -40.69 -14.97
N PHE A 360 -31.79 -40.78 -16.00
CA PHE A 360 -32.25 -40.97 -17.38
C PHE A 360 -32.99 -42.30 -17.60
N ALA A 361 -32.65 -43.35 -16.85
CA ALA A 361 -33.37 -44.62 -16.84
C ALA A 361 -34.61 -44.65 -15.92
N SER A 362 -34.93 -43.54 -15.24
CA SER A 362 -35.93 -43.50 -14.16
C SER A 362 -37.36 -43.23 -14.66
N LYS A 363 -38.35 -43.58 -13.84
CA LYS A 363 -39.77 -43.32 -14.12
C LYS A 363 -40.09 -41.82 -14.06
N GLU A 364 -39.37 -41.11 -13.22
CA GLU A 364 -39.49 -39.67 -12.99
C GLU A 364 -39.05 -38.90 -14.25
N TYR A 365 -37.91 -39.28 -14.86
CA TYR A 365 -37.51 -38.73 -16.15
C TYR A 365 -38.48 -39.12 -17.28
N ALA A 366 -38.88 -40.40 -17.37
CA ALA A 366 -39.84 -40.86 -18.37
C ALA A 366 -41.21 -40.13 -18.27
N GLN A 367 -41.66 -39.80 -17.06
CA GLN A 367 -42.85 -38.99 -16.82
C GLN A 367 -42.62 -37.50 -17.12
N ALA A 368 -41.42 -36.97 -16.86
CA ALA A 368 -41.07 -35.60 -17.21
C ALA A 368 -41.12 -35.37 -18.74
N VAL A 369 -40.58 -36.30 -19.54
CA VAL A 369 -40.48 -36.13 -21.02
C VAL A 369 -41.65 -36.71 -21.81
N LYS A 370 -42.58 -37.42 -21.18
CA LYS A 370 -43.69 -38.17 -21.82
C LYS A 370 -44.39 -37.39 -22.94
N ASP A 371 -44.76 -36.15 -22.67
CA ASP A 371 -45.53 -35.29 -23.57
C ASP A 371 -44.68 -34.13 -24.15
N GLN A 372 -43.34 -34.18 -23.99
CA GLN A 372 -42.41 -33.08 -24.28
C GLN A 372 -42.49 -32.58 -25.73
N ALA A 373 -42.58 -33.49 -26.70
CA ALA A 373 -42.62 -33.16 -28.12
C ALA A 373 -43.86 -32.33 -28.54
N GLN A 374 -44.90 -32.26 -27.71
CA GLN A 374 -46.03 -31.36 -27.93
C GLN A 374 -45.65 -29.90 -27.62
N TYR A 375 -44.86 -29.69 -26.56
CA TYR A 375 -44.60 -28.37 -25.96
C TYR A 375 -43.22 -27.79 -26.32
N VAL A 376 -42.26 -28.63 -26.70
CA VAL A 376 -40.84 -28.27 -26.86
C VAL A 376 -40.37 -28.61 -28.28
N LYS A 377 -39.59 -27.71 -28.89
CA LYS A 377 -39.03 -27.84 -30.24
C LYS A 377 -37.55 -28.18 -30.23
N GLN A 378 -36.77 -27.50 -29.39
CA GLN A 378 -35.31 -27.64 -29.31
C GLN A 378 -34.89 -27.68 -27.83
N VAL A 379 -33.91 -28.53 -27.49
CA VAL A 379 -33.33 -28.69 -26.16
C VAL A 379 -31.81 -28.85 -26.30
N PHE A 380 -31.05 -27.84 -25.88
CA PHE A 380 -29.59 -27.83 -26.05
C PHE A 380 -28.88 -27.83 -24.68
N PRO A 381 -28.28 -28.96 -24.27
CA PRO A 381 -27.59 -29.10 -22.99
C PRO A 381 -26.11 -28.71 -23.07
N PHE A 382 -25.72 -27.63 -22.39
CA PHE A 382 -24.34 -27.15 -22.32
C PHE A 382 -23.69 -27.61 -21.00
N PRO A 383 -22.63 -28.44 -21.01
CA PRO A 383 -21.96 -28.88 -19.79
C PRO A 383 -21.25 -27.72 -19.09
N GLU A 384 -21.39 -27.59 -17.77
CA GLU A 384 -20.62 -26.62 -16.98
C GLU A 384 -19.18 -27.10 -16.80
N ARG A 385 -18.20 -26.24 -17.14
CA ARG A 385 -16.77 -26.45 -16.89
C ARG A 385 -16.36 -25.89 -15.53
N SER A 386 -16.82 -24.69 -15.19
CA SER A 386 -16.60 -24.06 -13.88
C SER A 386 -17.62 -22.94 -13.63
N ALA A 387 -17.84 -22.62 -12.36
CA ALA A 387 -18.75 -21.58 -11.90
C ALA A 387 -18.05 -20.59 -10.96
N TYR A 388 -18.34 -19.30 -11.12
CA TYR A 388 -17.75 -18.22 -10.31
C TYR A 388 -18.83 -17.25 -9.83
N THR A 389 -19.02 -17.15 -8.52
CA THR A 389 -19.96 -16.22 -7.88
C THR A 389 -19.24 -14.95 -7.45
N PHE A 390 -19.70 -13.79 -7.93
CA PHE A 390 -19.11 -12.49 -7.62
C PHE A 390 -20.00 -11.64 -6.68
N VAL A 391 -21.32 -11.88 -6.69
CA VAL A 391 -22.27 -11.31 -5.73
C VAL A 391 -23.14 -12.43 -5.17
N TYR A 392 -23.40 -12.41 -3.86
CA TYR A 392 -24.27 -13.35 -3.17
C TYR A 392 -24.93 -12.68 -1.95
N ASP A 393 -26.22 -12.92 -1.72
CA ASP A 393 -27.01 -12.28 -0.65
C ASP A 393 -26.84 -10.74 -0.58
N GLY A 394 -26.85 -10.08 -1.75
CA GLY A 394 -26.67 -8.63 -1.89
C GLY A 394 -25.26 -8.09 -1.58
N LYS A 395 -24.26 -8.97 -1.45
CA LYS A 395 -22.88 -8.61 -1.07
C LYS A 395 -21.89 -9.14 -2.10
N MET A 396 -20.84 -8.37 -2.41
CA MET A 396 -19.74 -8.89 -3.23
C MET A 396 -19.02 -10.01 -2.48
N THR A 397 -18.88 -11.18 -3.11
CA THR A 397 -18.03 -12.28 -2.61
C THR A 397 -16.57 -11.84 -2.65
N LEU A 398 -15.66 -12.66 -2.10
CA LEU A 398 -14.22 -12.42 -2.24
C LEU A 398 -13.78 -12.32 -3.72
N ALA A 399 -14.36 -13.14 -4.60
CA ALA A 399 -14.09 -13.07 -6.04
C ALA A 399 -14.61 -11.76 -6.66
N GLY A 400 -15.77 -11.24 -6.22
CA GLY A 400 -16.29 -9.92 -6.60
C GLY A 400 -15.37 -8.77 -6.19
N GLN A 401 -14.76 -8.87 -5.00
CA GLN A 401 -13.89 -7.83 -4.45
C GLN A 401 -12.51 -7.78 -5.12
N CYS A 402 -11.89 -8.93 -5.43
CA CYS A 402 -10.47 -8.98 -5.80
C CYS A 402 -10.11 -9.82 -7.05
N SER A 403 -11.08 -10.38 -7.77
CA SER A 403 -10.97 -11.43 -8.83
C SER A 403 -11.05 -12.87 -8.32
N SER A 404 -11.58 -13.76 -9.16
CA SER A 404 -11.65 -15.21 -8.91
C SER A 404 -10.30 -15.81 -8.54
N LYS A 405 -9.23 -15.48 -9.29
CA LYS A 405 -7.90 -16.07 -9.08
C LYS A 405 -7.22 -15.57 -7.82
N VAL A 406 -7.38 -14.29 -7.46
CA VAL A 406 -6.86 -13.75 -6.20
C VAL A 406 -7.66 -14.33 -5.02
N ALA A 407 -8.98 -14.49 -5.14
CA ALA A 407 -9.79 -15.17 -4.15
C ALA A 407 -9.38 -16.64 -3.93
N GLU A 408 -9.04 -17.39 -4.99
CA GLU A 408 -8.45 -18.73 -4.86
C GLU A 408 -7.16 -18.67 -4.04
N LEU A 409 -6.24 -17.76 -4.36
CA LEU A 409 -4.96 -17.62 -3.68
C LEU A 409 -5.13 -17.27 -2.19
N ILE A 410 -5.99 -16.30 -1.86
CA ILE A 410 -6.28 -15.88 -0.47
C ILE A 410 -6.79 -17.05 0.36
N VAL A 411 -7.78 -17.80 -0.14
CA VAL A 411 -8.35 -18.96 0.55
C VAL A 411 -7.31 -20.09 0.69
N LYS A 412 -6.50 -20.31 -0.35
CA LYS A 412 -5.51 -21.40 -0.43
C LYS A 412 -4.31 -21.22 0.49
N VAL A 413 -3.93 -19.98 0.82
CA VAL A 413 -2.85 -19.67 1.78
C VAL A 413 -3.37 -19.21 3.15
N GLY A 414 -4.69 -19.00 3.31
CA GLY A 414 -5.29 -18.52 4.55
C GLY A 414 -4.99 -17.05 4.86
N ALA A 415 -4.88 -16.18 3.84
CA ALA A 415 -4.49 -14.77 3.98
C ALA A 415 -5.61 -13.89 4.61
N THR A 416 -5.91 -14.11 5.89
CA THR A 416 -6.96 -13.39 6.65
C THR A 416 -6.75 -11.88 6.70
N ASN A 417 -5.51 -11.39 6.52
CA ASN A 417 -5.21 -9.97 6.38
C ASN A 417 -5.86 -9.34 5.14
N GLN A 418 -6.11 -10.11 4.07
CA GLN A 418 -6.80 -9.63 2.86
C GLN A 418 -8.33 -9.54 3.04
N LEU A 419 -8.86 -10.05 4.16
CA LEU A 419 -10.28 -10.00 4.52
C LEU A 419 -10.60 -8.87 5.51
N LYS A 420 -9.61 -8.07 5.91
CA LYS A 420 -9.81 -6.92 6.79
C LYS A 420 -10.46 -5.76 6.04
N GLU A 421 -11.30 -5.01 6.74
CA GLU A 421 -12.09 -3.91 6.17
C GLU A 421 -11.21 -2.80 5.57
N ASP A 422 -10.04 -2.49 6.16
CA ASP A 422 -9.07 -1.54 5.61
C ASP A 422 -8.55 -1.96 4.23
N VAL A 423 -8.18 -3.23 4.05
CA VAL A 423 -7.71 -3.78 2.77
C VAL A 423 -8.85 -3.91 1.75
N VAL A 424 -10.03 -4.37 2.18
CA VAL A 424 -11.20 -4.47 1.30
C VAL A 424 -11.68 -3.10 0.82
N SER A 425 -11.62 -2.08 1.67
CA SER A 425 -11.94 -0.68 1.32
C SER A 425 -11.00 -0.11 0.26
N LEU A 426 -9.70 -0.43 0.32
CA LEU A 426 -8.74 -0.08 -0.74
C LEU A 426 -9.08 -0.77 -2.08
N MET A 427 -9.41 -2.06 -2.06
CA MET A 427 -9.69 -2.86 -3.28
C MET A 427 -11.06 -2.55 -3.93
N THR A 428 -12.03 -2.09 -3.14
CA THR A 428 -13.40 -1.80 -3.60
C THR A 428 -13.65 -0.32 -3.89
N GLY A 429 -12.68 0.56 -3.64
CA GLY A 429 -12.83 2.02 -3.79
C GLY A 429 -13.72 2.67 -2.72
N LYS A 430 -14.24 1.87 -1.77
CA LYS A 430 -14.97 2.36 -0.60
C LYS A 430 -14.01 2.96 0.42
N GLN A 431 -13.53 4.18 0.18
CA GLN A 431 -13.05 4.99 1.32
C GLN A 431 -14.19 5.12 2.34
N ASN A 432 -13.86 5.17 3.64
CA ASN A 432 -14.82 5.19 4.75
C ASN A 432 -15.57 6.54 4.84
N GLY A 433 -16.38 6.84 3.83
CA GLY A 433 -17.11 8.09 3.65
C GLY A 433 -18.50 8.11 4.27
N ASN A 434 -18.80 7.24 5.25
CA ASN A 434 -20.15 7.15 5.81
C ASN A 434 -20.19 6.88 7.33
N ASN A 435 -19.58 7.79 8.10
CA ASN A 435 -20.00 8.09 9.47
C ASN A 435 -20.12 9.61 9.63
N GLY A 436 -21.35 10.13 9.57
CA GLY A 436 -21.69 11.47 10.10
C GLY A 436 -21.19 12.71 9.35
N LYS A 437 -21.50 12.90 8.05
CA LYS A 437 -21.30 14.19 7.35
C LYS A 437 -22.62 14.90 7.00
N SER A 438 -23.32 15.38 8.03
CA SER A 438 -24.45 16.33 7.90
C SER A 438 -24.05 17.80 8.10
N GLY A 439 -22.80 18.08 8.51
CA GLY A 439 -22.30 19.43 8.80
C GLY A 439 -21.01 19.78 8.05
N LEU A 440 -20.76 21.09 7.93
CA LEU A 440 -19.60 21.67 7.22
C LEU A 440 -18.26 21.51 7.95
N GLY A 441 -18.24 20.91 9.16
CA GLY A 441 -17.02 20.78 9.98
C GLY A 441 -15.84 20.12 9.26
N HIS A 442 -16.10 19.25 8.30
CA HIS A 442 -15.08 18.55 7.51
C HIS A 442 -14.36 19.43 6.47
N TYR A 443 -14.70 20.71 6.36
CA TYR A 443 -13.92 21.73 5.67
C TYR A 443 -13.05 22.58 6.63
N LEU A 444 -13.19 22.38 7.95
CA LEU A 444 -12.50 23.13 8.99
C LEU A 444 -11.35 22.30 9.55
N GLN A 445 -10.24 22.97 9.92
CA GLN A 445 -9.12 22.33 10.63
C GLN A 445 -9.14 22.57 12.15
N GLY A 446 -10.01 23.46 12.62
CA GLY A 446 -10.09 23.95 13.99
C GLY A 446 -10.39 25.45 14.02
N VAL A 447 -10.21 26.08 15.18
CA VAL A 447 -10.24 27.54 15.33
C VAL A 447 -8.83 28.10 15.13
N GLN A 448 -8.65 29.03 14.20
CA GLN A 448 -7.31 29.59 13.88
C GLN A 448 -6.94 30.78 14.77
N HIS A 449 -7.90 31.62 15.13
CA HIS A 449 -7.74 32.73 16.08
C HIS A 449 -9.10 33.08 16.74
N PHE A 450 -9.05 33.90 17.78
CA PHE A 450 -10.24 34.49 18.43
C PHE A 450 -10.10 36.01 18.54
N GLY A 451 -11.03 36.77 17.95
CA GLY A 451 -10.98 38.23 17.91
C GLY A 451 -11.68 38.92 19.07
N ILE A 452 -11.06 39.98 19.59
CA ILE A 452 -11.65 40.90 20.58
C ILE A 452 -11.40 42.37 20.23
N THR A 453 -12.46 43.18 20.31
CA THR A 453 -12.35 44.63 20.13
C THR A 453 -11.82 45.29 21.40
N VAL A 454 -10.65 45.94 21.29
CA VAL A 454 -10.01 46.65 22.41
C VAL A 454 -10.27 48.16 22.34
N TYR A 455 -10.23 48.83 23.49
CA TYR A 455 -10.44 50.27 23.59
C TYR A 455 -9.15 51.08 23.48
N ASP A 456 -8.05 50.54 23.99
CA ASP A 456 -6.72 51.12 24.14
C ASP A 456 -5.71 50.05 23.67
N MET A 457 -5.34 50.11 22.39
CA MET A 457 -4.45 49.12 21.76
C MET A 457 -3.05 49.07 22.42
N PRO A 458 -2.38 50.19 22.78
CA PRO A 458 -1.14 50.16 23.55
C PRO A 458 -1.27 49.42 24.90
N LYS A 459 -2.31 49.72 25.70
CA LYS A 459 -2.52 49.05 27.00
C LYS A 459 -2.87 47.57 26.84
N ALA A 460 -3.62 47.21 25.78
CA ALA A 460 -3.86 45.81 25.43
C ALA A 460 -2.55 45.09 25.10
N LEU A 461 -1.68 45.70 24.28
CA LEU A 461 -0.39 45.11 23.90
C LEU A 461 0.54 44.89 25.09
N GLU A 462 0.66 45.83 26.03
CA GLU A 462 1.45 45.57 27.25
C GLU A 462 0.88 44.39 28.05
N PHE A 463 -0.44 44.31 28.22
CA PHE A 463 -1.06 43.21 28.97
C PHE A 463 -0.84 41.85 28.31
N TYR A 464 -1.18 41.70 27.02
CA TYR A 464 -1.10 40.41 26.34
C TYR A 464 0.35 39.96 26.03
N LEU A 465 1.30 40.89 25.86
CA LEU A 465 2.70 40.55 25.56
C LEU A 465 3.60 40.49 26.81
N GLU A 466 3.48 41.45 27.72
CA GLU A 466 4.43 41.65 28.84
C GLU A 466 3.91 41.16 30.20
N VAL A 467 2.60 40.98 30.37
CA VAL A 467 2.01 40.34 31.57
C VAL A 467 1.66 38.88 31.31
N LEU A 468 0.95 38.59 30.20
CA LEU A 468 0.58 37.22 29.84
C LEU A 468 1.64 36.49 28.99
N GLY A 469 2.67 37.20 28.51
CA GLY A 469 3.84 36.59 27.86
C GLY A 469 3.68 36.22 26.38
N GLY A 470 2.56 36.57 25.73
CA GLY A 470 2.25 36.24 24.34
C GLY A 470 3.25 36.83 23.33
N LYS A 471 3.17 36.40 22.06
CA LYS A 471 4.09 36.85 20.99
C LYS A 471 3.32 37.26 19.74
N VAL A 472 3.66 38.42 19.17
CA VAL A 472 3.03 38.92 17.93
C VAL A 472 3.38 37.97 16.77
N ALA A 473 2.37 37.42 16.12
CA ALA A 473 2.50 36.59 14.93
C ALA A 473 2.32 37.41 13.64
N LEU A 474 1.39 38.37 13.64
CA LEU A 474 1.11 39.28 12.53
C LEU A 474 0.40 40.54 13.06
N GLY A 475 0.44 41.64 12.30
CA GLY A 475 -0.33 42.84 12.60
C GLY A 475 -0.12 43.95 11.58
N GLY A 476 -0.97 44.97 11.64
CA GLY A 476 -0.88 46.17 10.80
C GLY A 476 -1.84 47.26 11.27
N ASP A 477 -1.61 48.47 10.79
CA ASP A 477 -2.36 49.68 11.15
C ASP A 477 -2.89 50.36 9.88
N GLY A 478 -4.04 51.02 9.98
CA GLY A 478 -4.59 51.81 8.89
C GLY A 478 -5.27 51.00 7.80
N PHE A 479 -5.93 49.88 8.12
CA PHE A 479 -6.73 49.13 7.16
C PHE A 479 -8.06 49.87 6.87
N TYR A 480 -8.35 50.03 5.58
CA TYR A 480 -9.57 50.65 5.03
C TYR A 480 -9.82 50.11 3.61
N GLY A 481 -10.99 50.43 3.04
CA GLY A 481 -11.36 50.10 1.66
C GLY A 481 -12.77 49.52 1.56
N GLU A 482 -13.49 49.87 0.50
CA GLU A 482 -14.89 49.47 0.27
C GLU A 482 -15.13 47.95 0.40
N ALA A 483 -14.25 47.12 -0.17
CA ALA A 483 -14.34 45.67 -0.08
C ALA A 483 -14.14 45.13 1.34
N LEU A 484 -13.26 45.77 2.14
CA LEU A 484 -13.03 45.40 3.55
C LEU A 484 -14.20 45.85 4.44
N HIS A 485 -14.74 47.05 4.19
CA HIS A 485 -15.95 47.52 4.86
C HIS A 485 -17.11 46.55 4.63
N ASN A 486 -17.38 46.20 3.36
CA ASN A 486 -18.45 45.28 3.01
C ASN A 486 -18.23 43.88 3.64
N LEU A 487 -16.98 43.39 3.67
CA LEU A 487 -16.63 42.10 4.29
C LEU A 487 -16.93 42.05 5.79
N LEU A 488 -16.75 43.17 6.51
CA LEU A 488 -16.89 43.22 7.98
C LEU A 488 -18.29 43.64 8.46
N PHE A 489 -19.02 44.45 7.68
CA PHE A 489 -20.19 45.18 8.20
C PHE A 489 -21.46 45.11 7.34
N GLN A 490 -21.44 44.48 6.15
CA GLN A 490 -22.54 44.58 5.19
C GLN A 490 -23.92 44.17 5.74
N LYS A 491 -24.00 43.18 6.64
CA LYS A 491 -25.27 42.79 7.25
C LYS A 491 -25.82 43.92 8.14
N GLU A 492 -25.03 44.36 9.11
CA GLU A 492 -25.39 45.40 10.09
C GLU A 492 -25.65 46.76 9.41
N GLU A 493 -24.91 47.09 8.35
CA GLU A 493 -25.13 48.29 7.54
C GLU A 493 -26.47 48.23 6.78
N VAL A 494 -26.80 47.09 6.16
CA VAL A 494 -28.10 46.89 5.50
C VAL A 494 -29.26 46.90 6.51
N GLU A 495 -29.11 46.23 7.66
CA GLU A 495 -30.13 46.23 8.73
C GLU A 495 -30.39 47.64 9.28
N ALA A 496 -29.37 48.49 9.38
CA ALA A 496 -29.52 49.90 9.75
C ALA A 496 -30.25 50.70 8.66
N ILE A 497 -29.89 50.51 7.39
CA ILE A 497 -30.52 51.17 6.23
C ILE A 497 -32.00 50.79 6.12
N GLU A 498 -32.35 49.50 6.26
CA GLU A 498 -33.74 49.01 6.24
C GLU A 498 -34.60 49.61 7.36
N GLN A 499 -33.99 49.87 8.52
CA GLN A 499 -34.66 50.50 9.67
C GLN A 499 -34.62 52.04 9.64
N GLY A 500 -33.93 52.65 8.67
CA GLY A 500 -33.75 54.10 8.60
C GLY A 500 -32.90 54.68 9.75
N LEU A 501 -31.99 53.88 10.31
CA LEU A 501 -31.13 54.22 11.43
C LEU A 501 -29.69 54.49 10.97
N ASP A 502 -28.95 55.25 11.78
CA ASP A 502 -27.51 55.48 11.58
C ASP A 502 -26.75 54.15 11.78
N PRO A 503 -25.95 53.65 10.80
CA PRO A 503 -25.17 52.42 10.94
C PRO A 503 -24.25 52.37 12.18
N LYS A 504 -23.83 53.52 12.72
CA LYS A 504 -23.10 53.59 13.99
C LYS A 504 -23.88 52.94 15.14
N THR A 505 -25.22 52.97 15.11
CA THR A 505 -26.06 52.35 16.14
C THR A 505 -26.02 50.81 16.13
N PHE A 506 -25.60 50.21 15.01
CA PHE A 506 -25.34 48.77 14.87
C PHE A 506 -23.86 48.41 15.03
N GLY A 507 -22.99 49.39 15.31
CA GLY A 507 -21.55 49.18 15.48
C GLY A 507 -20.71 49.32 14.21
N VAL A 508 -21.26 49.90 13.12
CA VAL A 508 -20.56 50.06 11.84
C VAL A 508 -19.74 51.37 11.80
N PRO A 509 -18.40 51.33 11.58
CA PRO A 509 -17.55 52.50 11.36
C PRO A 509 -17.27 52.72 9.86
N ASP A 510 -17.27 53.98 9.39
CA ASP A 510 -16.91 54.27 8.00
C ASP A 510 -15.39 54.17 7.74
N ILE A 511 -14.97 52.97 7.38
CA ILE A 511 -13.63 52.64 6.85
C ILE A 511 -13.60 52.53 5.31
N ARG A 512 -14.55 53.11 4.55
CA ARG A 512 -14.66 52.87 3.10
C ARG A 512 -13.51 53.51 2.29
N ASP A 513 -13.13 54.74 2.61
CA ASP A 513 -12.07 55.50 1.92
C ASP A 513 -10.84 55.79 2.81
N GLY A 514 -10.91 55.47 4.11
CA GLY A 514 -9.87 55.76 5.10
C GLY A 514 -9.77 57.24 5.52
N SER A 515 -10.71 58.09 5.10
CA SER A 515 -10.69 59.53 5.44
C SER A 515 -11.33 59.82 6.80
N ASP A 516 -12.26 58.98 7.26
CA ASP A 516 -12.95 59.12 8.55
C ASP A 516 -12.42 58.12 9.59
N LYS A 517 -12.68 56.81 9.44
CA LYS A 517 -12.22 55.75 10.36
C LYS A 517 -11.19 54.82 9.71
N ALA A 518 -10.44 54.14 10.57
CA ALA A 518 -9.47 53.10 10.20
C ALA A 518 -9.49 51.93 11.20
N LEU A 519 -9.11 50.75 10.72
CA LEU A 519 -8.94 49.52 11.49
C LEU A 519 -7.45 49.22 11.71
N ASP A 520 -7.07 48.95 12.95
CA ASP A 520 -5.75 48.41 13.36
C ASP A 520 -5.94 47.01 13.96
N VAL A 521 -5.10 46.03 13.59
CA VAL A 521 -5.18 44.64 14.10
C VAL A 521 -3.84 44.07 14.58
N ARG A 522 -3.88 43.20 15.60
CA ARG A 522 -2.70 42.50 16.16
C ARG A 522 -3.03 41.05 16.54
N PHE A 523 -2.37 40.09 15.90
CA PHE A 523 -2.48 38.67 16.20
C PHE A 523 -1.39 38.25 17.19
N ILE A 524 -1.79 37.79 18.38
CA ILE A 524 -0.91 37.41 19.50
C ILE A 524 -1.05 35.91 19.76
N SER A 525 0.02 35.15 19.53
CA SER A 525 0.07 33.71 19.79
C SER A 525 0.47 33.41 21.23
N PHE A 526 -0.22 32.42 21.81
CA PHE A 526 0.13 31.75 23.06
C PHE A 526 0.57 30.29 22.84
N GLY A 527 0.91 29.93 21.59
CA GLY A 527 1.38 28.61 21.20
C GLY A 527 0.26 27.67 20.74
N ASN A 528 -0.78 27.48 21.55
CA ASN A 528 -1.94 26.63 21.23
C ASN A 528 -3.07 27.38 20.50
N THR A 529 -3.14 28.70 20.63
CA THR A 529 -4.20 29.55 20.05
C THR A 529 -3.67 30.98 19.85
N VAL A 530 -4.30 31.73 18.95
CA VAL A 530 -4.02 33.14 18.66
C VAL A 530 -5.19 34.01 19.10
N VAL A 531 -4.91 35.09 19.83
CA VAL A 531 -5.86 36.17 20.13
C VAL A 531 -5.63 37.30 19.14
N GLU A 532 -6.66 37.74 18.43
CA GLU A 532 -6.63 38.95 17.62
C GLU A 532 -7.17 40.13 18.43
N LEU A 533 -6.39 41.21 18.53
CA LEU A 533 -6.83 42.49 19.05
C LEU A 533 -7.29 43.35 17.88
N ILE A 534 -8.54 43.81 17.92
CA ILE A 534 -9.20 44.62 16.89
C ILE A 534 -9.42 46.04 17.44
N HIS A 535 -9.05 47.09 16.70
CA HIS A 535 -9.19 48.47 17.15
C HIS A 535 -9.68 49.37 16.01
N PHE A 536 -10.79 50.07 16.24
CA PHE A 536 -11.36 51.04 15.30
C PHE A 536 -11.14 52.44 15.85
N ARG A 537 -10.45 53.32 15.10
CA ARG A 537 -10.19 54.70 15.53
C ARG A 537 -10.50 55.69 14.41
N GLU A 538 -10.52 56.97 14.75
CA GLU A 538 -10.46 58.04 13.76
C GLU A 538 -9.13 57.97 13.00
N ALA A 539 -9.20 57.91 11.66
CA ALA A 539 -8.05 57.68 10.79
C ALA A 539 -6.97 58.78 10.94
N LYS A 540 -7.41 60.00 11.28
CA LYS A 540 -6.59 61.20 11.49
C LYS A 540 -5.90 61.25 12.86
N LEU A 541 -6.23 60.34 13.79
CA LEU A 541 -5.61 60.25 15.12
C LEU A 541 -4.56 59.11 15.16
N THR A 542 -3.63 59.20 16.11
CA THR A 542 -2.58 58.20 16.32
C THR A 542 -3.13 56.81 16.67
N PRO A 543 -2.40 55.69 16.42
CA PRO A 543 -2.77 54.35 16.91
C PRO A 543 -2.94 54.23 18.45
N ALA A 544 -2.46 55.20 19.22
CA ALA A 544 -2.71 55.31 20.66
C ALA A 544 -4.03 56.03 21.04
N ALA A 545 -4.88 56.36 20.06
CA ALA A 545 -6.20 56.93 20.32
C ALA A 545 -7.16 55.89 20.93
N PRO A 546 -8.16 56.32 21.73
CA PRO A 546 -9.23 55.43 22.16
C PRO A 546 -10.04 54.92 20.96
N ASN A 547 -10.68 53.78 21.12
CA ASN A 547 -11.60 53.23 20.12
C ASN A 547 -12.79 54.19 19.91
N PHE A 548 -13.28 54.28 18.67
CA PHE A 548 -14.44 55.09 18.28
C PHE A 548 -15.75 54.63 18.94
N PHE A 549 -15.82 53.37 19.36
CA PHE A 549 -16.95 52.81 20.10
C PHE A 549 -16.68 52.75 21.61
N GLU A 550 -17.72 53.08 22.37
CA GLU A 550 -17.69 53.05 23.83
C GLU A 550 -17.62 51.62 24.40
N LYS A 551 -17.11 51.51 25.63
CA LYS A 551 -16.97 50.22 26.32
C LYS A 551 -18.33 49.62 26.68
N ILE A 552 -18.64 48.45 26.11
CA ILE A 552 -19.82 47.67 26.50
C ILE A 552 -19.65 47.06 27.92
N PRO A 553 -20.73 46.76 28.66
CA PRO A 553 -20.62 46.26 30.03
C PRO A 553 -19.97 44.87 30.09
N SER A 554 -18.85 44.74 30.81
CA SER A 554 -18.00 43.53 30.85
C SER A 554 -18.60 42.29 31.54
N SER A 555 -19.92 42.19 31.70
CA SER A 555 -20.56 41.08 32.42
C SER A 555 -20.92 39.93 31.49
N VAL A 556 -20.61 38.69 31.90
CA VAL A 556 -21.00 37.44 31.23
C VAL A 556 -22.52 37.26 31.04
N GLY A 557 -23.34 38.10 31.70
CA GLY A 557 -24.79 38.14 31.49
C GLY A 557 -25.26 38.82 30.20
N TYR A 558 -24.35 39.42 29.41
CA TYR A 558 -24.67 40.03 28.11
C TYR A 558 -24.20 39.11 26.98
N ALA A 559 -25.12 38.71 26.10
CA ALA A 559 -24.88 37.68 25.07
C ALA A 559 -23.72 38.00 24.09
N ASN A 560 -23.47 39.28 23.82
CA ASN A 560 -22.47 39.72 22.84
C ASN A 560 -21.12 40.10 23.50
N VAL A 561 -20.89 39.73 24.77
CA VAL A 561 -19.63 39.98 25.48
C VAL A 561 -18.80 38.69 25.49
N PRO A 562 -17.78 38.55 24.63
CA PRO A 562 -16.94 37.35 24.63
C PRO A 562 -16.13 37.25 25.92
N HIS A 563 -15.87 36.01 26.36
CA HIS A 563 -14.86 35.73 27.37
C HIS A 563 -13.72 34.91 26.76
N ILE A 564 -12.47 35.24 27.12
CA ILE A 564 -11.29 34.45 26.76
C ILE A 564 -10.88 33.65 27.99
N SER A 565 -10.72 32.33 27.86
CA SER A 565 -10.21 31.47 28.93
C SER A 565 -8.76 31.06 28.68
N PHE A 566 -7.90 31.28 29.66
CA PHE A 566 -6.49 30.92 29.65
C PHE A 566 -6.26 29.68 30.54
N TYR A 567 -5.74 28.61 29.93
CA TYR A 567 -5.36 27.40 30.67
C TYR A 567 -4.06 27.64 31.44
N VAL A 568 -4.19 27.68 32.77
CA VAL A 568 -3.08 27.77 33.71
C VAL A 568 -2.51 26.37 33.95
N LYS A 569 -1.20 26.26 34.17
CA LYS A 569 -0.55 24.96 34.40
C LYS A 569 -1.10 24.26 35.65
N ASP A 570 -1.19 22.94 35.59
CA ASP A 570 -1.71 22.07 36.66
C ASP A 570 -0.88 22.14 37.97
N ASP A 571 0.34 22.72 37.96
CA ASP A 571 1.25 22.88 39.12
C ASP A 571 1.16 24.25 39.84
N VAL A 572 0.30 25.16 39.36
CA VAL A 572 0.17 26.53 39.88
C VAL A 572 -1.08 26.68 40.76
N ASP A 573 -0.94 27.31 41.93
CA ASP A 573 -2.07 27.71 42.78
C ASP A 573 -2.82 28.91 42.16
N LEU A 574 -4.12 28.76 41.91
CA LEU A 574 -4.94 29.78 41.25
C LEU A 574 -5.24 31.01 42.12
N ASP A 575 -5.35 30.89 43.44
CA ASP A 575 -5.56 32.04 44.34
C ASP A 575 -4.28 32.88 44.41
N PHE A 576 -3.12 32.22 44.47
CA PHE A 576 -1.81 32.86 44.36
C PHE A 576 -1.61 33.53 42.99
N PHE A 577 -1.93 32.85 41.89
CA PHE A 577 -1.81 33.40 40.55
C PHE A 577 -2.75 34.60 40.33
N ALA A 578 -4.03 34.50 40.70
CA ALA A 578 -4.99 35.60 40.61
C ALA A 578 -4.53 36.84 41.39
N LYS A 579 -4.03 36.63 42.62
CA LYS A 579 -3.42 37.70 43.42
C LYS A 579 -2.21 38.32 42.70
N LYS A 580 -1.32 37.50 42.13
CA LYS A 580 -0.10 37.99 41.45
C LYS A 580 -0.41 38.74 40.16
N LEU A 581 -1.41 38.32 39.41
CA LEU A 581 -1.91 39.02 38.22
C LEU A 581 -2.46 40.41 38.58
N GLU A 582 -3.29 40.51 39.63
CA GLU A 582 -3.85 41.78 40.12
C GLU A 582 -2.72 42.71 40.62
N GLU A 583 -1.75 42.20 41.40
CA GLU A 583 -0.58 42.95 41.88
C GLU A 583 0.33 43.47 40.74
N GLU A 584 0.65 42.64 39.74
CA GLU A 584 1.55 43.00 38.63
C GLU A 584 0.90 44.00 37.67
N CYS A 585 -0.39 43.84 37.35
CA CYS A 585 -1.12 44.83 36.55
C CYS A 585 -1.23 46.17 37.27
N HIS A 586 -1.52 46.19 38.57
CA HIS A 586 -1.59 47.45 39.33
C HIS A 586 -0.22 48.12 39.42
N ARG A 587 0.88 47.36 39.53
CA ARG A 587 2.26 47.86 39.47
C ARG A 587 2.60 48.55 38.13
N ARG A 588 1.98 48.12 37.03
CA ARG A 588 2.07 48.72 35.69
C ARG A 588 1.04 49.84 35.44
N GLY A 589 0.21 50.18 36.43
CA GLY A 589 -0.83 51.22 36.32
C GLY A 589 -2.15 50.74 35.72
N MET A 590 -2.28 49.47 35.34
CA MET A 590 -3.52 48.84 34.88
C MET A 590 -4.45 48.50 36.06
N THR A 591 -4.87 49.53 36.79
CA THR A 591 -5.73 49.44 37.99
C THR A 591 -7.15 48.95 37.71
N GLU A 592 -7.55 48.94 36.43
CA GLU A 592 -8.80 48.40 35.92
C GLU A 592 -8.83 46.86 35.97
N VAL A 593 -7.67 46.21 35.98
CA VAL A 593 -7.55 44.74 36.09
C VAL A 593 -7.93 44.33 37.51
N ILE A 594 -9.01 43.57 37.62
CA ILE A 594 -9.60 43.16 38.90
C ILE A 594 -10.00 41.69 38.78
N CYS A 595 -9.45 40.83 39.64
CA CYS A 595 -9.97 39.48 39.79
C CYS A 595 -11.25 39.51 40.60
N ASN A 596 -12.17 38.57 40.36
CA ASN A 596 -13.33 38.36 41.22
C ASN A 596 -12.91 37.65 42.53
N ARG A 597 -13.87 37.45 43.43
CA ARG A 597 -13.73 36.67 44.67
C ARG A 597 -14.96 35.79 44.84
N ILE A 598 -14.81 34.55 45.31
CA ILE A 598 -15.96 33.64 45.52
C ILE A 598 -16.80 34.01 46.76
N ILE A 599 -16.23 34.82 47.66
CA ILE A 599 -16.91 35.33 48.86
C ILE A 599 -17.63 36.63 48.54
N ARG A 600 -18.89 36.75 48.94
CA ARG A 600 -19.72 37.95 48.73
C ARG A 600 -19.16 39.16 49.48
N ALA A 601 -18.75 40.19 48.74
CA ALA A 601 -18.55 41.55 49.25
C ALA A 601 -19.78 42.45 48.96
N LYS A 602 -19.88 43.58 49.68
CA LYS A 602 -20.86 44.66 49.51
C LYS A 602 -20.21 46.00 49.15
N SER A 603 -18.88 46.13 49.27
CA SER A 603 -18.10 47.29 48.81
C SER A 603 -16.75 46.88 48.21
N LYS A 604 -16.07 47.82 47.53
CA LYS A 604 -14.71 47.61 46.98
C LYS A 604 -13.68 47.41 48.10
N GLU A 605 -13.88 48.07 49.23
CA GLU A 605 -13.02 48.06 50.42
C GLU A 605 -13.15 46.76 51.22
N GLU A 606 -14.30 46.10 51.12
CA GLU A 606 -14.53 44.73 51.61
C GLU A 606 -13.92 43.72 50.64
N MET A 607 -14.16 43.86 49.33
CA MET A 607 -13.63 42.98 48.29
C MET A 607 -12.09 42.89 48.31
N LYS A 608 -11.40 44.03 48.50
CA LYS A 608 -9.93 44.11 48.61
C LYS A 608 -9.33 43.36 49.81
N LYS A 609 -10.14 42.92 50.77
CA LYS A 609 -9.70 42.14 51.95
C LYS A 609 -9.90 40.63 51.78
N LEU A 610 -10.56 40.20 50.71
CA LEU A 610 -10.83 38.79 50.43
C LEU A 610 -9.67 38.18 49.63
N SER A 611 -9.29 36.96 50.00
CA SER A 611 -8.15 36.23 49.40
C SER A 611 -8.55 34.93 48.68
N ALA A 612 -9.84 34.64 48.55
CA ALA A 612 -10.36 33.47 47.84
C ALA A 612 -10.94 33.90 46.47
N TYR A 613 -10.29 33.47 45.40
CA TYR A 613 -10.52 33.88 44.01
C TYR A 613 -11.13 32.74 43.20
N ALA A 614 -10.60 31.53 43.36
CA ALA A 614 -10.92 30.35 42.55
C ALA A 614 -12.05 29.50 43.14
N LYS A 615 -12.88 28.95 42.26
CA LYS A 615 -13.84 27.88 42.54
C LYS A 615 -13.19 26.54 42.15
N THR A 616 -13.17 25.57 43.07
CA THR A 616 -12.42 24.30 42.91
C THR A 616 -13.27 23.06 43.17
N ASP A 617 -14.33 23.19 43.95
CA ASP A 617 -15.30 22.16 44.34
C ASP A 617 -16.42 22.02 43.30
N PHE A 618 -16.07 21.69 42.06
CA PHE A 618 -17.03 21.26 41.02
C PHE A 618 -17.25 19.74 41.08
N THR A 619 -18.45 19.28 40.76
CA THR A 619 -18.88 17.87 40.87
C THR A 619 -19.25 17.27 39.51
N ASP A 620 -19.47 15.94 39.49
CA ASP A 620 -19.99 15.21 38.33
C ASP A 620 -19.09 15.36 37.10
N ASP A 621 -19.64 15.61 35.91
CA ASP A 621 -18.84 15.84 34.67
C ASP A 621 -17.86 17.02 34.74
N TRP A 622 -18.04 17.92 35.72
CA TRP A 622 -17.19 19.08 35.98
C TRP A 622 -16.10 18.80 37.03
N GLU A 623 -16.04 17.60 37.60
CA GLU A 623 -15.04 17.21 38.60
C GLU A 623 -13.62 17.33 38.03
N GLY A 624 -12.80 18.15 38.68
CA GLY A 624 -11.45 18.50 38.25
C GLY A 624 -11.33 19.77 37.41
N TRP A 625 -12.43 20.47 37.10
CA TRP A 625 -12.38 21.86 36.65
C TRP A 625 -12.09 22.78 37.84
N THR A 626 -11.16 23.71 37.72
CA THR A 626 -10.97 24.82 38.67
C THR A 626 -10.88 26.14 37.89
N LEU A 627 -11.45 27.24 38.38
CA LEU A 627 -11.41 28.53 37.66
C LEU A 627 -11.51 29.76 38.57
N PHE A 628 -10.96 30.88 38.11
CA PHE A 628 -11.35 32.22 38.54
C PHE A 628 -11.60 33.15 37.34
N TYR A 629 -12.33 34.25 37.56
CA TYR A 629 -12.57 35.29 36.57
C TYR A 629 -11.84 36.59 36.91
N CYS A 630 -11.38 37.29 35.87
CA CYS A 630 -10.73 38.59 35.93
C CYS A 630 -11.32 39.54 34.89
N LYS A 631 -11.25 40.85 35.15
CA LYS A 631 -11.44 41.90 34.15
C LYS A 631 -10.09 42.23 33.53
N GLY A 632 -10.03 42.35 32.21
CA GLY A 632 -8.87 42.87 31.50
C GLY A 632 -8.80 44.41 31.54
N PRO A 633 -7.69 45.01 31.07
CA PRO A 633 -7.44 46.44 31.16
C PRO A 633 -8.37 47.30 30.28
N ASN A 634 -8.91 46.75 29.19
CA ASN A 634 -9.94 47.42 28.39
C ASN A 634 -11.34 47.18 28.96
N GLY A 635 -11.53 46.14 29.76
CA GLY A 635 -12.85 45.63 30.17
C GLY A 635 -13.19 44.28 29.55
N GLU A 636 -12.20 43.59 28.98
CA GLU A 636 -12.30 42.20 28.53
C GLU A 636 -12.77 41.30 29.68
N GLN A 637 -13.56 40.28 29.37
CA GLN A 637 -13.87 39.22 30.33
C GLN A 637 -12.83 38.11 30.17
N LEU A 638 -12.07 37.86 31.23
CA LEU A 638 -11.00 36.86 31.23
C LEU A 638 -11.32 35.77 32.24
N GLU A 639 -11.18 34.52 31.83
CA GLU A 639 -11.16 33.35 32.71
C GLU A 639 -9.74 32.80 32.78
N PHE A 640 -9.37 32.26 33.93
CA PHE A 640 -8.15 31.50 34.13
C PHE A 640 -8.53 30.20 34.81
N ASN A 641 -8.25 29.06 34.16
CA ASN A 641 -8.73 27.77 34.61
C ASN A 641 -7.64 26.68 34.63
N GLN A 642 -7.93 25.58 35.31
CA GLN A 642 -7.22 24.30 35.14
C GLN A 642 -8.25 23.21 34.87
N VAL A 643 -7.86 22.22 34.07
CA VAL A 643 -8.74 21.15 33.60
C VAL A 643 -8.06 19.81 33.89
N THR A 644 -8.56 19.14 34.94
CA THR A 644 -8.04 17.87 35.47
C THR A 644 -9.15 16.81 35.53
N ARG A 645 -8.79 15.59 35.97
CA ARG A 645 -9.72 14.48 36.27
C ARG A 645 -10.81 14.25 35.20
N SER A 646 -12.09 14.29 35.59
CA SER A 646 -13.25 13.94 34.78
C SER A 646 -13.52 15.01 33.70
N ALA A 647 -13.36 16.29 34.04
CA ALA A 647 -13.39 17.37 33.06
C ALA A 647 -12.32 17.17 31.95
N LYS A 648 -11.07 16.82 32.31
CA LYS A 648 -9.98 16.56 31.33
C LYS A 648 -10.32 15.39 30.40
N LYS A 649 -10.85 14.29 30.94
CA LYS A 649 -11.33 13.14 30.14
C LYS A 649 -12.40 13.56 29.13
N ASN A 650 -13.37 14.37 29.55
CA ASN A 650 -14.46 14.85 28.71
C ASN A 650 -13.95 15.75 27.56
N PHE A 651 -13.01 16.66 27.81
CA PHE A 651 -12.37 17.45 26.75
C PHE A 651 -11.55 16.59 25.77
N THR A 652 -10.68 15.71 26.25
CA THR A 652 -9.84 14.88 25.35
C THR A 652 -10.69 13.93 24.52
N ARG A 653 -11.82 13.43 25.05
CA ARG A 653 -12.81 12.68 24.26
C ARG A 653 -13.41 13.55 23.14
N ALA A 654 -13.84 14.77 23.42
CA ALA A 654 -14.40 15.68 22.41
C ALA A 654 -13.35 16.11 21.35
N GLU A 655 -12.08 16.27 21.74
CA GLU A 655 -10.94 16.52 20.83
C GLU A 655 -10.74 15.34 19.86
N ALA A 656 -10.77 14.10 20.37
CA ALA A 656 -10.66 12.89 19.55
C ALA A 656 -11.87 12.70 18.62
N GLU A 657 -13.10 12.91 19.12
CA GLU A 657 -14.34 12.85 18.33
C GLU A 657 -14.33 13.88 17.19
N TYR A 658 -13.90 15.12 17.46
CA TYR A 658 -13.75 16.17 16.44
C TYR A 658 -12.73 15.78 15.36
N ASN A 659 -11.55 15.29 15.78
CA ASN A 659 -10.50 14.86 14.86
C ASN A 659 -10.97 13.71 13.95
N GLN A 660 -11.61 12.69 14.54
CA GLN A 660 -12.13 11.55 13.81
C GLN A 660 -13.23 11.94 12.81
N ALA A 661 -14.16 12.83 13.19
CA ALA A 661 -15.28 13.25 12.34
C ALA A 661 -14.85 14.11 11.14
N ASN A 662 -13.84 14.96 11.32
CA ASN A 662 -13.44 15.97 10.33
C ASN A 662 -12.18 15.58 9.53
N GLY A 663 -11.44 14.56 9.96
CA GLY A 663 -10.17 14.15 9.34
C GLY A 663 -8.99 15.04 9.73
N THR A 664 -9.05 15.66 10.91
CA THR A 664 -8.05 16.58 11.45
C THR A 664 -7.17 15.88 12.49
N ASN A 665 -6.06 16.51 12.87
CA ASN A 665 -5.14 16.02 13.90
C ASN A 665 -4.69 17.18 14.82
N TYR A 666 -5.68 17.90 15.35
CA TYR A 666 -5.51 19.04 16.24
C TYR A 666 -5.35 18.58 17.70
N TRP A 667 -4.52 19.27 18.48
CA TRP A 667 -4.21 18.95 19.87
C TRP A 667 -4.25 20.23 20.70
N PHE A 668 -4.96 20.22 21.83
CA PHE A 668 -5.15 21.41 22.67
C PHE A 668 -4.70 21.19 24.11
N LEU A 669 -5.12 20.10 24.75
CA LEU A 669 -4.99 19.89 26.20
C LEU A 669 -3.76 19.05 26.60
N ASN A 670 -2.63 19.32 25.94
CA ASN A 670 -1.36 18.61 26.12
C ASN A 670 -1.51 17.08 25.94
N SER A 671 -2.33 16.71 24.94
CA SER A 671 -2.75 15.36 24.59
C SER A 671 -1.65 14.54 23.92
N GLN A 672 -0.62 14.18 24.71
CA GLN A 672 0.01 12.87 24.51
C GLN A 672 -1.10 11.81 24.45
N LEU A 673 -1.03 10.91 23.46
CA LEU A 673 -2.14 10.05 23.02
C LEU A 673 -3.00 9.56 24.19
N GLN A 674 -4.30 9.85 24.11
CA GLN A 674 -5.26 9.56 25.17
C GLN A 674 -5.11 8.10 25.64
N LYS A 675 -4.56 7.90 26.83
CA LYS A 675 -4.33 6.56 27.41
C LYS A 675 -5.68 5.87 27.59
N SER A 676 -6.01 5.02 26.63
CA SER A 676 -7.16 4.13 26.67
C SER A 676 -6.94 3.10 27.77
N THR A 677 -7.59 3.29 28.91
CA THR A 677 -7.33 2.55 30.16
C THR A 677 -7.80 1.08 30.15
N THR A 678 -8.17 0.54 28.99
CA THR A 678 -8.48 -0.89 28.78
C THR A 678 -7.92 -1.47 27.47
N GLN A 679 -7.24 -0.67 26.64
CA GLN A 679 -6.51 -1.22 25.49
C GLN A 679 -5.11 -1.67 25.91
N GLY A 680 -4.58 -2.65 25.16
CA GLY A 680 -3.22 -3.12 25.36
C GLY A 680 -2.18 -2.05 25.06
N LEU A 681 -0.96 -2.27 25.56
CA LEU A 681 0.23 -1.55 25.14
C LEU A 681 0.51 -1.91 23.68
N TYR A 682 -0.03 -1.10 22.77
CA TYR A 682 0.23 -1.18 21.34
C TYR A 682 1.23 -0.09 20.93
N ALA A 683 2.32 -0.49 20.28
CA ALA A 683 3.30 0.44 19.71
C ALA A 683 3.93 -0.20 18.46
N THR A 684 4.21 0.61 17.44
CA THR A 684 4.93 0.13 16.25
C THR A 684 5.83 1.23 15.68
N TYR A 685 6.99 0.85 15.16
CA TYR A 685 7.90 1.74 14.44
C TYR A 685 8.61 0.97 13.32
N ASN A 686 8.90 1.65 12.21
CA ASN A 686 9.58 1.07 11.06
C ASN A 686 10.63 2.03 10.48
N THR A 687 11.66 1.47 9.84
CA THR A 687 12.76 2.24 9.24
C THR A 687 13.40 1.47 8.08
N PRO A 688 13.87 2.13 7.00
CA PRO A 688 14.68 1.47 5.98
C PRO A 688 16.06 1.08 6.54
N VAL A 689 16.56 -0.10 6.16
CA VAL A 689 17.84 -0.66 6.60
C VAL A 689 18.73 -0.95 5.39
N ASN A 690 19.96 -0.44 5.42
CA ASN A 690 20.98 -0.62 4.41
C ASN A 690 21.72 -1.95 4.59
N ALA A 691 20.98 -3.04 4.42
CA ALA A 691 21.44 -4.43 4.52
C ALA A 691 20.64 -5.32 3.57
N SER A 692 21.13 -6.51 3.27
CA SER A 692 20.31 -7.51 2.56
C SER A 692 19.21 -8.05 3.48
N VAL A 693 18.14 -8.59 2.87
CA VAL A 693 17.06 -9.25 3.62
C VAL A 693 17.62 -10.43 4.42
N GLU A 694 18.63 -11.12 3.88
CA GLU A 694 19.34 -12.22 4.50
C GLU A 694 20.09 -11.77 5.76
N THR A 695 20.87 -10.68 5.72
CA THR A 695 21.60 -10.17 6.90
C THR A 695 20.65 -9.63 7.97
N ILE A 696 19.54 -9.00 7.58
CA ILE A 696 18.46 -8.64 8.52
C ILE A 696 17.90 -9.92 9.18
N TRP A 697 17.60 -10.94 8.38
CA TRP A 697 17.01 -12.19 8.85
C TRP A 697 17.91 -12.97 9.81
N GLU A 698 19.20 -13.09 9.49
CA GLU A 698 20.20 -13.71 10.38
C GLU A 698 20.25 -13.01 11.75
N VAL A 699 20.16 -11.67 11.78
CA VAL A 699 20.15 -10.91 13.04
C VAL A 699 18.86 -11.14 13.83
N LEU A 700 17.70 -11.27 13.18
CA LEU A 700 16.45 -11.62 13.88
C LEU A 700 16.50 -13.04 14.45
N LEU A 701 17.10 -13.99 13.74
CA LEU A 701 17.32 -15.36 14.21
C LEU A 701 18.36 -15.45 15.34
N ASP A 702 19.40 -14.61 15.33
CA ASP A 702 20.33 -14.55 16.45
C ASP A 702 19.68 -13.88 17.68
N LYS A 703 18.93 -12.78 17.52
CA LYS A 703 18.14 -12.14 18.60
C LYS A 703 17.11 -13.10 19.26
N MET A 704 16.62 -14.09 18.52
CA MET A 704 15.78 -15.17 19.07
C MET A 704 16.56 -16.09 20.02
N GLN A 705 17.83 -16.40 19.75
CA GLN A 705 18.61 -17.36 20.54
C GLN A 705 19.51 -16.68 21.58
N ASN A 706 20.06 -15.52 21.23
CA ASN A 706 21.03 -14.71 21.95
C ASN A 706 20.51 -13.25 22.04
N PRO A 707 19.51 -12.94 22.89
CA PRO A 707 18.90 -11.60 22.95
C PRO A 707 19.81 -10.50 23.54
N GLN A 708 20.79 -10.83 24.38
CA GLN A 708 21.58 -9.84 25.13
C GLN A 708 22.28 -8.76 24.27
N PRO A 709 22.88 -9.05 23.09
CA PRO A 709 23.50 -8.02 22.25
C PRO A 709 22.51 -7.03 21.63
N TYR A 710 21.19 -7.29 21.74
CA TYR A 710 20.11 -6.57 21.07
C TYR A 710 19.13 -5.90 22.05
N ILE A 711 19.32 -6.08 23.35
CA ILE A 711 18.51 -5.51 24.43
C ILE A 711 19.45 -4.62 25.28
N PRO A 712 19.11 -3.33 25.51
CA PRO A 712 20.00 -2.40 26.23
C PRO A 712 20.08 -2.64 27.74
N HIS A 713 19.24 -3.54 28.29
CA HIS A 713 19.27 -3.98 29.68
C HIS A 713 20.06 -5.29 29.82
N VAL A 714 20.58 -5.56 31.02
CA VAL A 714 21.20 -6.85 31.35
C VAL A 714 20.13 -7.95 31.39
N VAL A 715 20.41 -9.07 30.72
CA VAL A 715 19.66 -10.32 30.84
C VAL A 715 20.31 -11.14 31.96
N GLU A 716 19.65 -11.22 33.12
CA GLU A 716 20.13 -11.95 34.30
C GLU A 716 20.11 -13.47 34.07
N GLU A 717 19.06 -13.97 33.42
CA GLU A 717 18.86 -15.38 33.13
C GLU A 717 18.16 -15.54 31.77
N LEU A 718 18.61 -16.53 31.00
CA LEU A 718 18.03 -16.92 29.72
C LEU A 718 18.05 -18.43 29.61
N LYS A 719 16.88 -19.03 29.40
CA LYS A 719 16.72 -20.48 29.45
C LYS A 719 15.77 -20.94 28.36
N ILE A 720 16.32 -21.62 27.36
CA ILE A 720 15.53 -22.29 26.32
C ILE A 720 14.97 -23.57 26.95
N LEU A 721 13.65 -23.65 27.04
CA LEU A 721 12.93 -24.75 27.68
C LEU A 721 12.64 -25.87 26.67
N GLU A 722 12.11 -25.50 25.50
CA GLU A 722 11.76 -26.44 24.42
C GLU A 722 12.12 -25.83 23.06
N ARG A 723 12.38 -26.69 22.07
CA ARG A 723 12.64 -26.32 20.67
C ARG A 723 11.67 -27.07 19.76
N TYR A 724 11.21 -26.39 18.72
CA TYR A 724 10.23 -26.86 17.75
C TYR A 724 10.73 -26.52 16.34
N GLU A 725 10.05 -27.03 15.30
CA GLU A 725 10.41 -26.76 13.90
C GLU A 725 10.22 -25.28 13.51
N ASP A 726 9.24 -24.60 14.11
CA ASP A 726 8.88 -23.21 13.86
C ASP A 726 9.57 -22.19 14.78
N GLY A 727 10.39 -22.63 15.76
CA GLY A 727 11.01 -21.76 16.75
C GLY A 727 11.26 -22.41 18.11
N ILE A 728 11.16 -21.61 19.19
CA ILE A 728 11.56 -22.03 20.55
C ILE A 728 10.59 -21.53 21.63
N LEU A 729 10.57 -22.19 22.78
CA LEU A 729 9.98 -21.69 24.03
C LEU A 729 11.12 -21.31 24.98
N ARG A 730 11.18 -20.05 25.42
CA ARG A 730 12.24 -19.55 26.31
C ARG A 730 11.67 -18.80 27.51
N GLU A 731 12.44 -18.81 28.58
CA GLU A 731 12.23 -18.09 29.83
C GLU A 731 13.36 -17.05 29.93
N ILE A 732 13.01 -15.78 30.17
CA ILE A 732 13.93 -14.64 30.13
C ILE A 732 13.71 -13.71 31.33
N ARG A 733 14.82 -13.28 31.93
CA ARG A 733 14.87 -12.46 33.13
C ARG A 733 15.80 -11.26 32.93
N THR A 734 15.35 -10.08 33.34
CA THR A 734 16.14 -8.85 33.51
C THR A 734 15.82 -8.27 34.89
N PRO A 735 16.56 -7.24 35.38
CA PRO A 735 16.27 -6.62 36.68
C PRO A 735 14.87 -5.99 36.80
N GLU A 736 14.20 -5.73 35.67
CA GLU A 736 12.92 -5.02 35.58
C GLU A 736 11.79 -5.92 35.00
N MET A 737 12.06 -7.19 34.65
CA MET A 737 11.13 -8.05 33.90
C MET A 737 11.45 -9.54 34.05
N HIS A 738 10.42 -10.38 34.24
CA HIS A 738 10.55 -11.85 34.15
C HIS A 738 9.37 -12.46 33.39
N MET A 739 9.64 -13.08 32.23
CA MET A 739 8.58 -13.68 31.40
C MET A 739 9.00 -15.02 30.75
N LYS A 740 7.99 -15.78 30.35
CA LYS A 740 8.12 -16.95 29.48
C LYS A 740 7.43 -16.67 28.14
N GLU A 741 8.15 -16.84 27.04
CA GLU A 741 7.72 -16.48 25.69
C GLU A 741 7.97 -17.60 24.67
N ARG A 742 7.01 -17.79 23.77
CA ARG A 742 7.11 -18.67 22.61
C ARG A 742 7.53 -17.82 21.42
N VAL A 743 8.74 -18.03 20.93
CA VAL A 743 9.26 -17.36 19.74
C VAL A 743 9.00 -18.24 18.52
N THR A 744 8.40 -17.67 17.47
CA THR A 744 8.09 -18.35 16.20
C THR A 744 8.61 -17.55 15.01
N VAL A 745 8.94 -18.26 13.93
CA VAL A 745 9.70 -17.77 12.78
C VAL A 745 8.95 -18.03 11.48
N ASP A 746 8.37 -16.99 10.88
CA ASP A 746 7.79 -17.05 9.54
C ASP A 746 8.73 -16.40 8.52
N LYS A 747 9.48 -17.24 7.81
CA LYS A 747 10.41 -16.82 6.76
C LYS A 747 9.72 -16.34 5.47
N GLN A 748 8.44 -16.67 5.25
CA GLN A 748 7.69 -16.20 4.07
C GLN A 748 7.09 -14.82 4.30
N ALA A 749 6.54 -14.55 5.49
CA ALA A 749 6.10 -13.22 5.90
C ALA A 749 7.25 -12.30 6.35
N GLY A 750 8.47 -12.83 6.47
CA GLY A 750 9.63 -12.10 6.98
C GLY A 750 9.48 -11.67 8.44
N LYS A 751 8.72 -12.42 9.26
CA LYS A 751 8.33 -12.04 10.63
C LYS A 751 8.89 -13.03 11.67
N VAL A 752 9.50 -12.52 12.73
CA VAL A 752 9.78 -13.26 13.96
C VAL A 752 8.87 -12.72 15.06
N THR A 753 8.05 -13.59 15.64
CA THR A 753 7.04 -13.26 16.65
C THR A 753 7.43 -13.82 18.01
N PHE A 754 7.21 -13.07 19.08
CA PHE A 754 7.55 -13.38 20.46
C PHE A 754 6.26 -13.31 21.29
N THR A 755 5.55 -14.43 21.41
CA THR A 755 4.25 -14.50 22.09
C THR A 755 4.44 -14.74 23.59
N VAL A 756 3.86 -13.89 24.43
CA VAL A 756 3.92 -14.00 25.90
C VAL A 756 3.05 -15.17 26.36
N VAL A 757 3.70 -16.24 26.84
CA VAL A 757 3.05 -17.43 27.37
C VAL A 757 2.75 -17.24 28.86
N ASP A 758 3.74 -16.78 29.63
CA ASP A 758 3.55 -16.49 31.05
C ASP A 758 4.22 -15.19 31.47
N HIS A 759 3.43 -14.34 32.13
CA HIS A 759 3.81 -13.06 32.73
C HIS A 759 2.68 -12.66 33.69
N PRO A 760 2.95 -12.18 34.92
CA PRO A 760 1.89 -11.85 35.87
C PRO A 760 0.90 -10.79 35.35
N LEU A 761 1.38 -9.84 34.56
CA LEU A 761 0.60 -8.64 34.19
C LEU A 761 0.07 -8.64 32.75
N PHE A 762 0.62 -9.45 31.83
CA PHE A 762 0.38 -9.29 30.38
C PHE A 762 0.20 -10.60 29.60
N THR A 763 -0.42 -10.49 28.44
CA THR A 763 -0.53 -11.48 27.36
C THR A 763 -0.28 -10.77 26.02
N GLY A 764 -0.22 -11.48 24.90
CA GLY A 764 -0.06 -10.88 23.56
C GLY A 764 1.28 -11.19 22.92
N GLU A 765 1.75 -10.33 22.01
CA GLU A 765 2.99 -10.57 21.26
C GLU A 765 3.85 -9.31 21.04
N LEU A 766 5.15 -9.55 20.91
CA LEU A 766 6.09 -8.63 20.27
C LEU A 766 6.46 -9.23 18.90
N SER A 767 6.84 -8.43 17.92
CA SER A 767 7.37 -8.97 16.66
C SER A 767 8.32 -8.04 15.93
N ASN A 768 9.33 -8.64 15.29
CA ASN A 768 10.18 -7.98 14.30
C ASN A 768 9.79 -8.48 12.90
N GLN A 769 9.65 -7.58 11.93
CA GLN A 769 9.35 -7.94 10.54
C GLN A 769 10.28 -7.20 9.57
N VAL A 770 10.69 -7.88 8.50
CA VAL A 770 11.36 -7.27 7.35
C VAL A 770 10.46 -7.34 6.11
N THR A 771 10.33 -6.23 5.38
CA THR A 771 9.55 -6.15 4.13
C THR A 771 10.35 -5.46 3.03
N LEU A 772 10.06 -5.79 1.77
CA LEU A 772 10.57 -5.08 0.61
C LEU A 772 9.50 -4.10 0.09
N PRO A 773 9.85 -2.84 -0.26
CA PRO A 773 8.89 -1.91 -0.85
C PRO A 773 8.29 -2.44 -2.15
N SER A 774 6.96 -2.43 -2.27
CA SER A 774 6.19 -3.08 -3.36
C SER A 774 6.50 -2.54 -4.77
N ASN A 775 7.17 -1.39 -4.87
CA ASN A 775 7.55 -0.77 -6.13
C ASN A 775 8.99 -1.19 -6.49
N GLY A 776 9.11 -2.16 -7.39
CA GLY A 776 10.36 -2.78 -7.84
C GLY A 776 11.28 -1.88 -8.67
N LYS A 777 11.69 -0.72 -8.12
CA LYS A 777 12.85 0.04 -8.60
C LYS A 777 14.13 -0.62 -8.07
N SER A 778 15.15 -0.72 -8.92
CA SER A 778 16.48 -1.12 -8.47
C SER A 778 16.99 -0.12 -7.43
N GLY A 779 17.42 -0.60 -6.25
CA GLY A 779 17.89 0.22 -5.14
C GLY A 779 16.91 0.44 -3.97
N SER A 780 15.70 -0.12 -4.00
CA SER A 780 14.78 -0.08 -2.84
C SER A 780 15.35 -0.84 -1.63
N LEU A 781 15.62 -0.13 -0.52
CA LEU A 781 16.08 -0.75 0.73
C LEU A 781 14.96 -1.53 1.44
N PRO A 782 15.25 -2.68 2.08
CA PRO A 782 14.30 -3.34 2.97
C PRO A 782 13.91 -2.45 4.16
N ILE A 783 12.67 -2.59 4.62
CA ILE A 783 12.14 -1.91 5.80
C ILE A 783 12.12 -2.90 6.97
N LEU A 784 12.71 -2.51 8.09
CA LEU A 784 12.62 -3.21 9.38
C LEU A 784 11.55 -2.56 10.23
N THR A 785 10.58 -3.37 10.68
CA THR A 785 9.51 -3.00 11.60
C THR A 785 9.69 -3.72 12.93
N TYR A 786 9.33 -3.07 14.03
CA TYR A 786 9.09 -3.69 15.33
C TYR A 786 7.72 -3.27 15.85
N THR A 787 6.96 -4.23 16.39
CA THR A 787 5.62 -4.01 16.93
C THR A 787 5.48 -4.71 18.29
N MET A 788 4.79 -4.05 19.20
CA MET A 788 4.34 -4.53 20.50
C MET A 788 2.81 -4.49 20.51
N ASP A 789 2.14 -5.60 20.88
CA ASP A 789 0.70 -5.70 21.18
C ASP A 789 0.53 -6.54 22.46
N LEU A 790 0.61 -5.88 23.63
CA LEU A 790 0.54 -6.54 24.94
C LEU A 790 -0.74 -6.16 25.70
N LYS A 791 -1.58 -7.14 26.01
CA LYS A 791 -2.89 -6.96 26.66
C LYS A 791 -2.79 -7.24 28.17
N PRO A 792 -3.26 -6.33 29.04
CA PRO A 792 -3.21 -6.53 30.48
C PRO A 792 -4.05 -7.75 30.93
N ARG A 793 -3.61 -8.44 31.98
CA ARG A 793 -4.33 -9.58 32.60
C ARG A 793 -5.39 -9.15 33.62
N SER A 794 -5.34 -7.92 34.11
CA SER A 794 -6.29 -7.31 35.05
C SER A 794 -6.32 -5.79 34.86
N ASP A 795 -7.39 -5.13 35.30
CA ASP A 795 -7.58 -3.68 35.10
C ASP A 795 -6.47 -2.84 35.78
N ASN A 796 -5.97 -3.32 36.92
CA ASN A 796 -4.87 -2.71 37.66
C ASN A 796 -3.46 -3.16 37.19
N ALA A 797 -3.35 -3.97 36.13
CA ALA A 797 -2.06 -4.50 35.67
C ALA A 797 -1.11 -3.40 35.17
N LEU A 798 -1.65 -2.28 34.67
CA LEU A 798 -0.88 -1.11 34.23
C LEU A 798 -0.47 -0.17 35.39
N GLU A 799 -0.96 -0.43 36.61
CA GLU A 799 -0.68 0.37 37.81
C GLU A 799 0.45 -0.21 38.66
N GLN A 800 0.85 -1.47 38.41
CA GLN A 800 1.94 -2.14 39.11
C GLN A 800 3.31 -1.56 38.73
N GLU A 801 4.31 -1.77 39.59
CA GLU A 801 5.68 -1.26 39.39
C GLU A 801 6.37 -1.99 38.22
N GLU A 802 6.16 -3.31 38.11
CA GLU A 802 6.67 -4.16 37.03
C GLU A 802 6.02 -3.86 35.66
N ALA A 803 4.94 -3.08 35.62
CA ALA A 803 4.34 -2.59 34.38
C ALA A 803 5.11 -1.43 33.75
N GLN A 804 5.86 -0.65 34.56
CA GLN A 804 6.46 0.60 34.11
C GLN A 804 7.51 0.38 33.01
N TRP A 805 8.23 -0.76 33.02
CA TRP A 805 9.14 -1.12 31.94
C TRP A 805 8.41 -1.26 30.59
N PHE A 806 7.30 -2.01 30.56
CA PHE A 806 6.51 -2.21 29.34
C PHE A 806 5.85 -0.89 28.87
N ILE A 807 5.30 -0.11 29.81
CA ILE A 807 4.70 1.21 29.51
C ILE A 807 5.73 2.16 28.89
N LYS A 808 6.97 2.14 29.38
CA LYS A 808 8.10 2.92 28.86
C LYS A 808 8.58 2.38 27.51
N ALA A 809 8.70 1.06 27.34
CA ALA A 809 9.10 0.43 26.09
C ALA A 809 8.07 0.62 24.94
N ALA A 810 6.80 0.87 25.28
CA ALA A 810 5.74 1.24 24.35
C ALA A 810 5.75 2.73 23.92
N GLN A 811 6.58 3.59 24.52
CA GLN A 811 6.64 5.01 24.12
C GLN A 811 7.24 5.17 22.71
N PRO A 812 6.75 6.10 21.88
CA PRO A 812 7.23 6.30 20.50
C PRO A 812 8.74 6.47 20.38
N GLU A 813 9.36 7.19 21.31
CA GLU A 813 10.79 7.43 21.36
C GLU A 813 11.57 6.17 21.73
N ALA A 814 11.06 5.37 22.67
CA ALA A 814 11.70 4.14 23.12
C ALA A 814 11.63 3.04 22.06
N ILE A 815 10.48 2.88 21.39
CA ILE A 815 10.34 1.90 20.32
C ILE A 815 11.13 2.30 19.06
N ALA A 816 11.19 3.60 18.73
CA ALA A 816 12.09 4.12 17.70
C ALA A 816 13.57 3.87 18.04
N GLN A 817 13.99 4.13 19.28
CA GLN A 817 15.35 3.82 19.75
C GLN A 817 15.67 2.32 19.65
N ALA A 818 14.74 1.43 20.00
CA ALA A 818 14.93 -0.02 19.88
C ALA A 818 15.09 -0.46 18.41
N VAL A 819 14.30 0.09 17.49
CA VAL A 819 14.43 -0.19 16.05
C VAL A 819 15.72 0.41 15.48
N HIS A 820 16.10 1.63 15.87
CA HIS A 820 17.36 2.25 15.45
C HIS A 820 18.58 1.50 16.03
N HIS A 821 18.51 0.99 17.25
CA HIS A 821 19.54 0.13 17.82
C HIS A 821 19.69 -1.18 17.02
N LEU A 822 18.57 -1.83 16.69
CA LEU A 822 18.58 -3.06 15.88
C LEU A 822 19.05 -2.81 14.44
N LYS A 823 18.60 -1.73 13.79
CA LYS A 823 19.13 -1.21 12.50
C LYS A 823 20.64 -1.01 12.60
N ASN A 824 21.12 -0.30 13.61
CA ASN A 824 22.54 -0.04 13.81
C ASN A 824 23.33 -1.33 14.00
N ILE A 825 22.80 -2.35 14.68
CA ILE A 825 23.47 -3.66 14.80
C ILE A 825 23.44 -4.40 13.46
N ILE A 826 22.34 -4.38 12.70
CA ILE A 826 22.25 -5.00 11.37
C ILE A 826 23.20 -4.35 10.36
N GLU A 827 23.26 -3.02 10.33
CA GLU A 827 24.15 -2.27 9.43
C GLU A 827 25.62 -2.42 9.87
N ASN A 828 25.89 -2.48 11.19
CA ASN A 828 27.21 -2.86 11.68
C ASN A 828 27.54 -4.35 11.49
N LYS A 829 26.55 -5.25 11.38
CA LYS A 829 26.77 -6.66 11.00
C LYS A 829 27.05 -6.75 9.50
N THR A 830 26.32 -6.03 8.67
CA THR A 830 26.61 -5.86 7.23
C THR A 830 28.04 -5.34 7.04
N ASN A 831 28.42 -4.30 7.77
CA ASN A 831 29.79 -3.78 7.80
C ASN A 831 30.81 -4.76 8.42
N LYS A 832 30.41 -5.73 9.25
CA LYS A 832 31.27 -6.78 9.83
C LYS A 832 31.42 -8.00 8.93
N ASP A 833 30.37 -8.43 8.26
CA ASP A 833 30.36 -9.58 7.35
C ASP A 833 31.03 -9.19 6.02
N GLN A 834 30.82 -7.94 5.57
CA GLN A 834 31.70 -7.30 4.58
C GLN A 834 33.14 -7.27 5.10
N LYS A 835 33.42 -6.76 6.32
CA LYS A 835 34.78 -6.81 6.93
C LYS A 835 35.34 -8.22 7.12
N SER A 836 34.50 -9.26 7.10
CA SER A 836 34.88 -10.67 7.27
C SER A 836 35.30 -11.29 5.94
N MET A 837 34.54 -11.08 4.86
CA MET A 837 35.01 -11.39 3.49
C MET A 837 36.26 -10.55 3.14
N LEU A 838 36.32 -9.32 3.63
CA LEU A 838 37.48 -8.41 3.52
C LEU A 838 38.73 -8.85 4.29
N ALA A 839 38.64 -9.83 5.18
CA ALA A 839 39.83 -10.36 5.86
C ALA A 839 40.77 -11.11 4.89
N THR A 840 40.30 -11.46 3.69
CA THR A 840 41.11 -12.09 2.62
C THR A 840 40.87 -11.53 1.21
N SER A 841 40.33 -10.31 1.06
CA SER A 841 40.34 -9.55 -0.20
C SER A 841 40.14 -8.05 0.06
N ALA A 842 40.79 -7.17 -0.72
CA ALA A 842 40.73 -5.73 -0.49
C ALA A 842 39.33 -5.12 -0.71
N GLY A 843 39.05 -4.00 -0.05
CA GLY A 843 37.75 -3.33 -0.13
C GLY A 843 37.48 -2.73 -1.49
N THR A 844 36.22 -2.78 -1.92
CA THR A 844 35.74 -1.89 -2.96
C THR A 844 36.05 -0.46 -2.53
N LYS A 845 36.76 0.25 -3.40
CA LYS A 845 37.37 1.55 -3.14
C LYS A 845 36.31 2.57 -2.75
N SER A 846 35.11 2.45 -3.33
CA SER A 846 33.87 3.14 -2.96
C SER A 846 33.58 3.15 -1.46
N GLU A 847 33.83 2.03 -0.76
CA GLU A 847 33.60 1.93 0.69
C GLU A 847 34.78 2.46 1.50
N ILE A 848 35.95 2.68 0.89
CA ILE A 848 37.04 3.47 1.49
C ILE A 848 36.71 4.97 1.35
N VAL A 849 36.20 5.38 0.18
CA VAL A 849 35.76 6.75 -0.13
C VAL A 849 34.66 7.26 0.81
N LYS A 850 33.57 6.49 1.03
CA LYS A 850 32.51 6.90 1.99
C LYS A 850 33.06 7.19 3.39
N ARG A 851 33.98 6.33 3.89
CA ARG A 851 34.61 6.49 5.21
C ARG A 851 35.59 7.67 5.25
N MET A 852 36.22 7.98 4.13
CA MET A 852 37.03 9.20 3.97
C MET A 852 36.14 10.46 4.02
N PHE A 853 35.00 10.50 3.30
CA PHE A 853 34.07 11.63 3.38
C PHE A 853 33.50 11.80 4.80
N GLN A 854 33.06 10.73 5.47
CA GLN A 854 32.63 10.77 6.87
C GLN A 854 33.71 11.32 7.83
N ALA A 855 34.99 11.01 7.57
CA ALA A 855 36.09 11.60 8.32
C ALA A 855 36.25 13.11 8.06
N GLY A 856 36.02 13.57 6.83
CA GLY A 856 35.94 14.99 6.48
C GLY A 856 34.77 15.72 7.15
N GLU A 857 33.57 15.12 7.14
CA GLU A 857 32.35 15.65 7.77
C GLU A 857 32.49 15.81 9.30
N SER A 858 33.32 14.98 9.93
CA SER A 858 33.68 15.12 11.34
C SER A 858 34.56 16.35 11.65
N MET A 859 34.94 17.13 10.62
CA MET A 859 35.86 18.27 10.66
C MET A 859 37.22 17.94 11.28
N ASN A 860 37.60 16.65 11.30
CA ASN A 860 38.78 16.13 11.95
C ASN A 860 39.81 15.65 10.92
N VAL A 861 40.70 16.56 10.52
CA VAL A 861 41.70 16.31 9.48
C VAL A 861 42.67 15.18 9.86
N GLU A 862 42.97 14.98 11.14
CA GLU A 862 43.77 13.84 11.60
C GLU A 862 43.11 12.48 11.34
N ASN A 863 41.79 12.41 11.18
CA ASN A 863 41.10 11.21 10.72
C ASN A 863 41.04 11.14 9.18
N PHE A 864 40.90 12.28 8.51
CA PHE A 864 40.87 12.36 7.04
C PHE A 864 42.20 11.93 6.39
N VAL A 865 43.35 12.42 6.88
CA VAL A 865 44.65 12.16 6.23
C VAL A 865 45.14 10.70 6.37
N LYS A 866 44.52 9.90 7.25
CA LYS A 866 44.86 8.47 7.42
C LYS A 866 44.55 7.63 6.18
N PHE A 867 43.60 8.06 5.35
CA PHE A 867 43.18 7.37 4.13
C PHE A 867 44.17 7.50 2.96
N TYR A 868 45.18 8.37 3.06
CA TYR A 868 46.08 8.70 1.95
C TYR A 868 47.41 7.94 2.02
N THR A 869 48.08 7.76 0.86
CA THR A 869 49.49 7.34 0.80
C THR A 869 50.40 8.48 1.25
N GLU A 870 51.63 8.16 1.69
CA GLU A 870 52.60 9.18 2.12
C GLU A 870 52.95 10.17 0.99
N ASN A 871 52.87 9.71 -0.25
CA ASN A 871 53.14 10.47 -1.47
C ASN A 871 51.85 10.83 -2.25
N ALA A 872 50.70 10.95 -1.58
CA ALA A 872 49.42 11.22 -2.25
C ALA A 872 49.35 12.62 -2.87
N HIS A 873 48.48 12.78 -3.86
CA HIS A 873 48.13 14.07 -4.45
C HIS A 873 46.67 14.42 -4.07
N TYR A 874 46.45 15.56 -3.43
CA TYR A 874 45.11 16.07 -3.15
C TYR A 874 44.92 17.41 -3.83
N GLN A 875 43.96 17.51 -4.73
CA GLN A 875 43.66 18.72 -5.48
C GLN A 875 42.19 19.11 -5.26
N PHE A 876 41.96 20.15 -4.47
CA PHE A 876 40.61 20.72 -4.37
C PHE A 876 40.40 21.64 -5.57
N SER A 877 39.47 21.34 -6.47
CA SER A 877 39.12 22.20 -7.62
C SER A 877 40.36 22.77 -8.34
N ASN A 878 40.36 24.06 -8.66
CA ASN A 878 41.51 24.81 -9.12
C ASN A 878 42.35 25.37 -7.95
N PHE A 879 42.74 24.59 -6.94
CA PHE A 879 43.79 24.95 -5.96
C PHE A 879 45.07 24.12 -6.19
N PRO A 880 46.24 24.53 -5.66
CA PRO A 880 47.49 23.83 -5.88
C PRO A 880 47.48 22.45 -5.21
N VAL A 881 48.10 21.46 -5.86
CA VAL A 881 48.17 20.08 -5.33
C VAL A 881 48.85 20.06 -3.96
N ALA A 882 48.12 19.57 -2.96
CA ALA A 882 48.64 19.26 -1.63
C ALA A 882 49.27 17.86 -1.64
N TYR A 883 50.56 17.79 -1.29
CA TYR A 883 51.34 16.56 -1.35
C TYR A 883 51.39 15.85 0.01
N GLY A 884 50.85 14.62 0.04
CA GLY A 884 50.87 13.72 1.18
C GLY A 884 50.04 14.17 2.39
N PRO A 885 50.04 13.37 3.47
CA PRO A 885 49.24 13.65 4.67
C PRO A 885 49.55 14.99 5.34
N GLN A 886 50.77 15.51 5.19
CA GLN A 886 51.13 16.82 5.75
C GLN A 886 50.62 17.98 4.89
N GLY A 887 50.78 17.92 3.56
CA GLY A 887 50.24 18.95 2.67
C GLY A 887 48.73 19.11 2.84
N ILE A 888 48.00 18.00 3.02
CA ILE A 888 46.54 18.00 3.23
C ILE A 888 46.16 18.65 4.57
N ARG A 889 46.98 18.50 5.64
CA ARG A 889 46.78 19.24 6.89
C ARG A 889 46.92 20.73 6.65
N ASP A 890 48.02 21.12 6.03
CA ASP A 890 48.43 22.51 5.86
C ASP A 890 47.43 23.26 4.96
N SER A 891 46.93 22.62 3.89
CA SER A 891 45.88 23.18 3.02
C SER A 891 44.50 23.26 3.68
N SER A 892 44.20 22.41 4.67
CA SER A 892 42.90 22.41 5.36
C SER A 892 42.74 23.54 6.39
N VAL A 893 43.82 24.24 6.76
CA VAL A 893 43.82 25.21 7.87
C VAL A 893 42.83 26.36 7.63
N ASP A 894 42.81 26.96 6.44
CA ASP A 894 41.93 28.10 6.14
C ASP A 894 40.50 27.68 5.79
N PHE A 895 40.30 26.43 5.34
CA PHE A 895 38.98 25.82 5.19
C PHE A 895 38.26 25.77 6.55
N LEU A 896 38.90 25.21 7.58
CA LEU A 896 38.34 25.06 8.93
C LEU A 896 38.05 26.41 9.63
N LYS A 897 38.77 27.48 9.26
CA LYS A 897 38.51 28.85 9.78
C LYS A 897 37.25 29.48 9.19
N LYS A 898 36.89 29.16 7.95
CA LYS A 898 35.68 29.69 7.27
C LYS A 898 34.46 28.78 7.50
N VAL A 899 34.63 27.47 7.42
CA VAL A 899 33.57 26.46 7.46
C VAL A 899 33.46 25.83 8.84
N ALA A 900 32.24 25.80 9.38
CA ALA A 900 31.87 25.16 10.64
C ALA A 900 31.46 23.68 10.48
N LYS A 901 30.81 23.32 9.35
CA LYS A 901 30.41 21.95 9.00
C LYS A 901 30.39 21.72 7.49
N VAL A 902 30.63 20.49 7.08
CA VAL A 902 30.43 19.99 5.71
C VAL A 902 29.61 18.69 5.73
N TYR A 903 28.79 18.46 4.69
CA TYR A 903 28.00 17.24 4.48
C TYR A 903 27.98 16.85 2.99
N HIS A 904 28.26 15.59 2.65
CA HIS A 904 28.31 15.09 1.28
C HIS A 904 27.05 14.27 0.97
N HIS A 905 26.14 14.85 0.19
CA HIS A 905 24.92 14.20 -0.26
C HIS A 905 25.21 13.42 -1.55
N ILE A 906 25.89 12.26 -1.40
CA ILE A 906 26.24 11.36 -2.51
C ILE A 906 24.97 10.95 -3.25
N LYS A 907 24.88 11.31 -4.53
CA LYS A 907 23.77 10.95 -5.43
C LYS A 907 24.07 9.64 -6.14
N ASN A 908 25.26 9.55 -6.72
CA ASN A 908 25.74 8.39 -7.45
C ASN A 908 27.23 8.19 -7.17
N MET A 909 27.70 6.94 -7.22
CA MET A 909 29.11 6.61 -7.11
C MET A 909 29.42 5.37 -7.96
N TRP A 910 30.55 5.41 -8.66
CA TRP A 910 30.98 4.41 -9.62
C TRP A 910 32.43 3.99 -9.34
N GLU A 911 32.75 2.72 -9.56
CA GLU A 911 34.11 2.18 -9.35
C GLU A 911 34.65 1.59 -10.65
N ALA A 912 35.78 2.13 -11.11
CA ALA A 912 36.41 1.82 -12.39
C ALA A 912 37.89 1.47 -12.17
N GLY A 913 38.15 0.19 -11.87
CA GLY A 913 39.50 -0.32 -11.65
C GLY A 913 40.12 0.21 -10.34
N ASP A 914 41.11 1.09 -10.46
CA ASP A 914 41.72 1.77 -9.31
C ASP A 914 41.13 3.15 -9.00
N THR A 915 40.16 3.62 -9.80
CA THR A 915 39.50 4.92 -9.64
C THR A 915 38.05 4.78 -9.14
N VAL A 916 37.64 5.67 -8.23
CA VAL A 916 36.23 5.89 -7.85
C VAL A 916 35.80 7.26 -8.35
N ILE A 917 34.56 7.37 -8.82
CA ILE A 917 33.94 8.62 -9.26
C ILE A 917 32.67 8.84 -8.42
N CYS A 918 32.44 10.06 -7.89
CA CYS A 918 31.30 10.35 -7.01
C CYS A 918 30.56 11.62 -7.45
N GLU A 919 29.31 11.53 -7.92
CA GLU A 919 28.41 12.67 -8.14
C GLU A 919 27.63 12.95 -6.84
N MET A 920 27.65 14.19 -6.35
CA MET A 920 27.03 14.58 -5.09
C MET A 920 26.59 16.06 -5.08
N ASP A 921 25.78 16.45 -4.09
CA ASP A 921 25.75 17.84 -3.62
C ASP A 921 26.50 17.93 -2.30
N VAL A 922 27.36 18.93 -2.11
CA VAL A 922 28.06 19.17 -0.85
C VAL A 922 27.48 20.42 -0.18
N THR A 923 27.02 20.27 1.06
CA THR A 923 26.48 21.36 1.88
C THR A 923 27.54 21.85 2.87
N TYR A 924 27.90 23.13 2.76
CA TYR A 924 28.80 23.84 3.67
C TYR A 924 28.02 24.80 4.56
N ILE A 925 28.34 24.80 5.85
CA ILE A 925 27.83 25.77 6.83
C ILE A 925 29.03 26.58 7.33
N ARG A 926 29.02 27.90 7.17
CA ARG A 926 30.06 28.81 7.66
C ARG A 926 29.84 29.17 9.14
N HIS A 927 30.90 29.62 9.82
CA HIS A 927 30.81 30.10 11.21
C HIS A 927 29.96 31.38 11.36
N ASP A 928 29.69 32.08 10.27
CA ASP A 928 28.72 33.21 10.21
C ASP A 928 27.26 32.78 10.01
N GLY A 929 26.98 31.47 10.05
CA GLY A 929 25.64 30.89 9.92
C GLY A 929 25.13 30.76 8.48
N LYS A 930 25.86 31.24 7.47
CA LYS A 930 25.46 31.07 6.06
C LYS A 930 25.63 29.62 5.61
N VAL A 931 24.67 29.14 4.82
CA VAL A 931 24.62 27.78 4.28
C VAL A 931 24.69 27.83 2.76
N PHE A 932 25.52 26.98 2.17
CA PHE A 932 25.72 26.85 0.73
C PHE A 932 25.65 25.37 0.35
N THR A 933 24.88 25.01 -0.66
CA THR A 933 24.83 23.64 -1.19
C THR A 933 25.18 23.69 -2.66
N LEU A 934 26.23 22.95 -3.05
CA LEU A 934 26.89 23.06 -4.34
C LEU A 934 27.09 21.67 -4.97
N PRO A 935 26.81 21.48 -6.27
CA PRO A 935 27.08 20.21 -6.94
C PRO A 935 28.58 19.95 -7.04
N CYS A 936 28.99 18.69 -6.87
CA CYS A 936 30.38 18.25 -6.92
C CYS A 936 30.52 16.91 -7.62
N CYS A 937 31.64 16.71 -8.32
CA CYS A 937 32.06 15.42 -8.83
C CYS A 937 33.50 15.14 -8.36
N ASP A 938 33.75 14.02 -7.69
CA ASP A 938 35.10 13.67 -7.25
C ASP A 938 35.67 12.54 -8.12
N THR A 939 36.97 12.57 -8.43
CA THR A 939 37.71 11.41 -8.96
C THR A 939 38.83 11.03 -7.99
N ILE A 940 38.87 9.75 -7.60
CA ILE A 940 39.69 9.27 -6.48
C ILE A 940 40.45 8.02 -6.92
N VAL A 941 41.75 8.14 -7.15
CA VAL A 941 42.63 7.04 -7.57
C VAL A 941 43.34 6.43 -6.36
N PHE A 942 43.31 5.11 -6.26
CA PHE A 942 43.89 4.34 -5.17
C PHE A 942 45.21 3.67 -5.55
N LYS A 943 46.01 3.34 -4.54
CA LYS A 943 47.20 2.49 -4.63
C LYS A 943 47.20 1.54 -3.45
N GLY A 944 46.65 0.34 -3.69
CA GLY A 944 46.26 -0.56 -2.61
C GLY A 944 44.97 -0.09 -1.93
N ASP A 945 44.96 -0.06 -0.60
CA ASP A 945 43.82 0.35 0.25
C ASP A 945 43.81 1.85 0.59
N LYS A 946 44.74 2.63 0.02
CA LYS A 946 44.92 4.07 0.29
C LYS A 946 44.76 4.92 -0.97
N VAL A 947 44.24 6.12 -0.78
CA VAL A 947 44.12 7.16 -1.81
C VAL A 947 45.52 7.64 -2.19
N GLN A 948 45.87 7.45 -3.46
CA GLN A 948 47.06 8.00 -4.09
C GLN A 948 46.75 9.34 -4.75
N GLU A 949 45.51 9.56 -5.17
CA GLU A 949 45.05 10.83 -5.72
C GLU A 949 43.57 11.08 -5.41
N LEU A 950 43.21 12.29 -4.99
CA LEU A 950 41.82 12.78 -4.99
C LEU A 950 41.79 14.15 -5.68
N ARG A 951 40.84 14.29 -6.61
CA ARG A 951 40.49 15.57 -7.22
C ARG A 951 39.00 15.85 -7.05
N ILE A 952 38.69 17.05 -6.58
CA ILE A 952 37.33 17.48 -6.21
C ILE A 952 36.88 18.52 -7.24
N TYR A 953 36.00 18.14 -8.17
CA TYR A 953 35.55 19.00 -9.27
C TYR A 953 34.26 19.72 -8.87
N MET A 954 34.42 20.91 -8.30
CA MET A 954 33.32 21.85 -8.09
C MET A 954 33.81 23.30 -8.14
N ASN A 955 32.92 24.19 -8.55
CA ASN A 955 33.07 25.61 -8.23
C ASN A 955 32.68 25.78 -6.74
N ILE A 956 33.68 26.02 -5.87
CA ILE A 956 33.49 26.29 -4.43
C ILE A 956 33.64 27.78 -4.10
N ASP A 957 33.85 28.61 -5.12
CA ASP A 957 34.11 30.04 -5.00
C ASP A 957 33.00 30.79 -4.22
N PRO A 958 31.68 30.48 -4.37
CA PRO A 958 30.62 31.00 -3.52
C PRO A 958 30.80 30.82 -1.99
N VAL A 959 31.63 29.85 -1.54
CA VAL A 959 31.96 29.65 -0.12
C VAL A 959 33.24 30.41 0.27
N PHE A 960 34.20 30.53 -0.66
CA PHE A 960 35.59 30.89 -0.38
C PHE A 960 36.10 32.22 -0.96
N GLU A 961 35.44 32.81 -1.96
CA GLU A 961 35.83 34.03 -2.68
C GLU A 961 36.44 35.13 -1.78
N THR A 962 37.45 35.86 -2.26
CA THR A 962 37.92 36.01 -3.65
C THR A 962 39.01 35.03 -4.13
N GLU A 963 38.71 34.28 -5.20
CA GLU A 963 39.55 33.88 -6.38
C GLU A 963 40.86 33.02 -6.28
N GLU A 964 40.86 31.93 -7.08
CA GLU A 964 41.92 31.32 -7.96
C GLU A 964 43.18 30.51 -7.48
N GLY A 965 43.30 29.26 -7.99
CA GLY A 965 44.42 28.74 -8.82
C GLY A 965 45.31 27.55 -8.30
N PRO A 966 45.85 26.60 -9.13
CA PRO A 966 45.17 25.72 -10.14
C PRO A 966 45.73 24.25 -10.37
N SER A 967 44.97 23.40 -11.12
CA SER A 967 45.37 22.29 -12.06
C SER A 967 45.87 20.88 -11.53
N GLN A 968 45.77 19.71 -12.23
CA GLN A 968 45.52 19.44 -13.69
C GLN A 968 44.70 18.15 -14.21
N PRO A 969 45.19 16.97 -14.77
CA PRO A 969 44.50 16.29 -15.92
C PRO A 969 44.20 14.74 -15.97
N ALA A 970 43.33 14.30 -16.92
CA ALA A 970 43.14 12.91 -17.48
C ALA A 970 42.52 11.80 -16.55
N ALA A 971 41.96 10.61 -16.96
CA ALA A 971 41.39 9.97 -18.21
C ALA A 971 40.81 8.53 -17.87
N SER A 972 40.21 7.56 -18.63
CA SER A 972 39.70 7.20 -20.03
C SER A 972 38.87 5.85 -19.96
N SER A 973 38.13 5.24 -20.93
CA SER A 973 37.32 5.62 -22.15
C SER A 973 36.57 4.39 -22.80
N GLY A 974 35.26 4.42 -23.21
CA GLY A 974 34.61 3.34 -24.05
C GLY A 974 33.12 3.42 -24.56
N SER A 975 32.88 2.85 -25.76
CA SER A 975 31.63 2.28 -26.39
C SER A 975 30.42 3.16 -26.86
N LEU A 976 29.32 3.36 -26.11
CA LEU A 976 28.09 4.08 -26.58
C LEU A 976 28.42 5.48 -27.15
N THR A 977 29.51 6.06 -26.64
CA THR A 977 30.49 6.92 -27.32
C THR A 977 30.25 7.12 -28.82
N LYS A 978 30.17 6.07 -29.65
CA LYS A 978 30.03 6.20 -31.11
C LYS A 978 28.80 6.98 -31.60
N LYS A 979 27.68 6.93 -30.87
CA LYS A 979 26.50 7.74 -31.18
C LYS A 979 26.70 9.21 -30.78
N LEU A 980 27.52 9.47 -29.76
CA LEU A 980 27.91 10.81 -29.34
C LEU A 980 28.98 11.40 -30.26
N GLU A 981 29.94 10.60 -30.74
CA GLU A 981 30.91 11.00 -31.78
C GLU A 981 30.16 11.58 -32.99
N GLN A 982 29.15 10.88 -33.51
CA GLN A 982 28.31 11.35 -34.62
C GLN A 982 27.50 12.62 -34.27
N MET A 983 26.95 12.71 -33.06
CA MET A 983 26.24 13.91 -32.59
C MET A 983 27.19 15.12 -32.47
N TYR A 984 28.42 14.91 -32.00
CA TYR A 984 29.46 15.93 -31.92
C TYR A 984 29.99 16.32 -33.30
N GLU A 985 30.12 15.39 -34.26
CA GLU A 985 30.43 15.74 -35.66
C GLU A 985 29.38 16.68 -36.25
N ALA A 986 28.08 16.38 -36.07
CA ALA A 986 26.99 17.26 -36.49
C ALA A 986 27.02 18.63 -35.76
N LEU A 987 27.34 18.66 -34.46
CA LEU A 987 27.47 19.88 -33.67
C LEU A 987 28.69 20.74 -34.10
N HIS A 988 29.84 20.11 -34.34
CA HIS A 988 31.06 20.77 -34.86
C HIS A 988 30.88 21.31 -36.28
N ALA A 989 30.04 20.66 -37.10
CA ALA A 989 29.66 21.12 -38.43
C ALA A 989 28.58 22.23 -38.41
N GLU A 990 28.01 22.56 -37.25
CA GLU A 990 26.80 23.38 -37.09
C GLU A 990 25.61 22.85 -37.94
N ASN A 991 25.54 21.53 -38.19
CA ASN A 991 24.43 20.88 -38.92
C ASN A 991 23.24 20.65 -37.98
N TRP A 992 22.54 21.74 -37.67
CA TRP A 992 21.50 21.75 -36.65
C TRP A 992 20.30 20.83 -36.91
N ASP A 993 19.96 20.55 -38.18
CA ASP A 993 18.83 19.68 -38.52
C ASP A 993 19.18 18.20 -38.26
N GLU A 994 20.40 17.78 -38.60
CA GLU A 994 20.93 16.45 -38.25
C GLU A 994 21.15 16.31 -36.75
N PHE A 995 21.73 17.32 -36.10
CA PHE A 995 21.95 17.37 -34.65
C PHE A 995 20.63 17.17 -33.87
N MET A 996 19.51 17.77 -34.31
CA MET A 996 18.22 17.55 -33.67
C MET A 996 17.68 16.11 -33.80
N THR A 997 18.16 15.30 -34.75
CA THR A 997 17.70 13.91 -34.91
C THR A 997 18.18 12.97 -33.83
N PHE A 998 19.28 13.27 -33.13
CA PHE A 998 19.83 12.43 -32.06
C PHE A 998 18.99 12.43 -30.78
N PHE A 999 17.98 13.30 -30.69
CA PHE A 999 17.19 13.51 -29.48
C PHE A 999 15.76 12.96 -29.58
N THR A 1000 15.12 12.75 -28.42
CA THR A 1000 13.66 12.52 -28.34
C THR A 1000 12.90 13.85 -28.36
N PRO A 1001 11.58 13.86 -28.70
CA PRO A 1001 10.79 15.10 -28.73
C PRO A 1001 10.71 15.83 -27.38
N ASN A 1002 10.87 15.10 -26.28
CA ASN A 1002 10.77 15.55 -24.90
C ASN A 1002 12.14 15.72 -24.20
N LEU A 1003 13.23 15.89 -24.96
CA LEU A 1003 14.58 16.10 -24.44
C LEU A 1003 14.63 17.05 -23.24
N LEU A 1004 15.27 16.63 -22.15
CA LEU A 1004 15.70 17.51 -21.06
C LEU A 1004 17.20 17.83 -21.24
N TYR A 1005 17.53 19.08 -21.59
CA TYR A 1005 18.89 19.60 -21.61
C TYR A 1005 19.13 20.51 -20.40
N LYS A 1006 20.22 20.33 -19.66
CA LYS A 1006 20.58 21.22 -18.53
C LYS A 1006 22.08 21.43 -18.40
N VAL A 1007 22.50 22.69 -18.23
CA VAL A 1007 23.89 23.08 -17.99
C VAL A 1007 24.04 23.57 -16.54
N GLY A 1008 24.91 22.94 -15.76
CA GLY A 1008 25.23 23.31 -14.39
C GLY A 1008 23.98 23.47 -13.49
N ALA A 1009 23.88 24.60 -12.80
CA ALA A 1009 22.77 24.92 -11.91
C ALA A 1009 21.48 25.36 -12.64
N ASN A 1010 21.56 25.77 -13.92
CA ASN A 1010 20.54 26.55 -14.62
C ASN A 1010 19.19 25.83 -14.84
N ASN A 1011 18.15 26.58 -15.20
CA ASN A 1011 16.85 26.01 -15.54
C ASN A 1011 16.96 25.04 -16.74
N PRO A 1012 16.27 23.89 -16.71
CA PRO A 1012 16.32 22.92 -17.79
C PRO A 1012 15.61 23.46 -19.04
N VAL A 1013 16.25 23.25 -20.19
CA VAL A 1013 15.73 23.54 -21.52
C VAL A 1013 15.05 22.29 -22.07
N ILE A 1014 13.79 22.41 -22.45
CA ILE A 1014 12.95 21.27 -22.88
C ILE A 1014 12.74 21.28 -24.39
N GLY A 1015 13.03 20.15 -25.03
CA GLY A 1015 12.83 19.91 -26.46
C GLY A 1015 14.07 20.23 -27.32
N PRO A 1016 14.32 19.48 -28.42
CA PRO A 1016 15.53 19.65 -29.25
C PRO A 1016 15.66 21.05 -29.88
N GLN A 1017 14.53 21.66 -30.27
CA GLN A 1017 14.45 23.01 -30.83
C GLN A 1017 15.04 24.06 -29.86
N ALA A 1018 14.68 24.00 -28.58
CA ALA A 1018 15.13 24.96 -27.58
C ALA A 1018 16.59 24.71 -27.17
N CYS A 1019 17.02 23.44 -27.11
CA CYS A 1019 18.42 23.06 -26.90
C CYS A 1019 19.33 23.64 -28.00
N ARG A 1020 18.92 23.50 -29.28
CA ARG A 1020 19.59 24.12 -30.43
C ARG A 1020 19.72 25.63 -30.27
N ASP A 1021 18.65 26.31 -29.88
CA ASP A 1021 18.64 27.78 -29.85
C ASP A 1021 19.49 28.36 -28.71
N LEU A 1022 19.59 27.66 -27.57
CA LEU A 1022 20.58 27.98 -26.53
C LEU A 1022 22.02 27.74 -27.00
N LEU A 1023 22.31 26.61 -27.64
CA LEU A 1023 23.66 26.31 -28.17
C LEU A 1023 24.08 27.32 -29.24
N LYS A 1024 23.16 27.73 -30.13
CA LYS A 1024 23.39 28.82 -31.08
C LYS A 1024 23.72 30.14 -30.41
N HIS A 1025 23.09 30.47 -29.28
CA HIS A 1025 23.43 31.68 -28.52
C HIS A 1025 24.84 31.61 -27.92
N ILE A 1026 25.20 30.49 -27.27
CA ILE A 1026 26.56 30.27 -26.73
C ILE A 1026 27.60 30.37 -27.85
N TYR A 1027 27.31 29.80 -29.03
CA TYR A 1027 28.21 29.85 -30.20
C TYR A 1027 28.21 31.21 -30.93
N GLN A 1028 27.42 32.22 -30.54
CA GLN A 1028 27.66 33.60 -30.99
C GLN A 1028 28.95 34.16 -30.36
N THR A 1029 29.24 33.76 -29.11
CA THR A 1029 30.35 34.27 -28.29
C THR A 1029 31.58 33.36 -28.31
N LEU A 1030 31.39 32.04 -28.31
CA LEU A 1030 32.48 31.05 -28.35
C LEU A 1030 32.58 30.38 -29.72
N LYS A 1031 33.80 30.05 -30.17
CA LYS A 1031 34.03 29.06 -31.22
C LYS A 1031 34.56 27.79 -30.57
N LEU A 1032 33.77 26.73 -30.51
CA LEU A 1032 34.25 25.39 -30.18
C LEU A 1032 35.34 24.96 -31.17
N THR A 1033 36.46 24.41 -30.67
CA THR A 1033 37.59 23.96 -31.50
C THR A 1033 37.83 22.46 -31.40
N THR A 1034 37.99 21.92 -30.18
CA THR A 1034 38.15 20.47 -29.93
C THR A 1034 37.54 20.08 -28.59
N HIS A 1035 37.02 18.86 -28.49
CA HIS A 1035 36.77 18.20 -27.22
C HIS A 1035 37.93 17.25 -26.93
N ASN A 1036 38.72 17.50 -25.89
CA ASN A 1036 39.78 16.58 -25.48
C ASN A 1036 39.18 15.59 -24.47
N THR A 1037 38.65 14.47 -24.97
CA THR A 1037 38.12 13.39 -24.11
C THR A 1037 39.19 12.93 -23.13
N ARG A 1038 38.91 13.10 -21.84
CA ARG A 1038 39.66 12.49 -20.75
C ARG A 1038 39.08 11.11 -20.49
N GLY A 1039 37.87 11.09 -19.94
CA GLY A 1039 37.13 9.93 -19.48
C GLY A 1039 35.89 9.71 -20.31
N ILE A 1040 35.54 8.47 -20.64
CA ILE A 1040 34.20 8.17 -21.16
C ILE A 1040 33.77 6.76 -20.77
N TRP A 1041 32.57 6.63 -20.24
CA TRP A 1041 32.09 5.41 -19.60
C TRP A 1041 30.64 5.13 -20.02
N GLU A 1042 30.42 3.98 -20.66
CA GLU A 1042 29.08 3.43 -20.91
C GLU A 1042 28.61 2.63 -19.70
N ILE A 1043 27.39 2.93 -19.22
CA ILE A 1043 26.74 2.24 -18.10
C ILE A 1043 25.27 2.04 -18.46
N GLY A 1044 24.97 0.89 -19.08
CA GLY A 1044 23.61 0.58 -19.55
C GLY A 1044 23.16 1.52 -20.67
N ASN A 1045 22.07 2.25 -20.46
CA ASN A 1045 21.59 3.29 -21.39
C ASN A 1045 22.17 4.68 -21.10
N THR A 1046 23.19 4.80 -20.24
CA THR A 1046 23.81 6.06 -19.85
C THR A 1046 25.26 6.14 -20.35
N VAL A 1047 25.69 7.32 -20.81
CA VAL A 1047 27.11 7.63 -21.02
C VAL A 1047 27.51 8.79 -20.12
N ILE A 1048 28.68 8.69 -19.52
CA ILE A 1048 29.36 9.78 -18.83
C ILE A 1048 30.63 10.10 -19.63
N LEU A 1049 30.89 11.37 -19.92
CA LEU A 1049 32.04 11.87 -20.69
C LEU A 1049 32.72 13.01 -19.91
N GLU A 1050 33.89 12.74 -19.33
CA GLU A 1050 34.81 13.78 -18.82
C GLU A 1050 35.69 14.26 -19.98
N MET A 1051 35.74 15.57 -20.21
CA MET A 1051 36.56 16.15 -21.28
C MET A 1051 37.01 17.57 -20.94
N ASP A 1052 38.12 17.99 -21.55
CA ASP A 1052 38.48 19.40 -21.63
C ASP A 1052 37.93 19.96 -22.95
N ALA A 1053 36.81 20.68 -22.89
CA ALA A 1053 36.15 21.33 -24.03
C ALA A 1053 36.84 22.67 -24.36
N ASN A 1054 37.43 22.76 -25.54
CA ASN A 1054 38.29 23.88 -25.93
C ASN A 1054 37.54 24.86 -26.83
N TYR A 1055 37.58 26.13 -26.45
CA TYR A 1055 36.96 27.22 -27.19
C TYR A 1055 38.00 28.30 -27.52
N ILE A 1056 37.78 28.99 -28.64
CA ILE A 1056 38.37 30.32 -28.88
C ILE A 1056 37.23 31.32 -28.75
N HIS A 1057 37.33 32.23 -27.78
CA HIS A 1057 36.36 33.29 -27.58
C HIS A 1057 36.39 34.24 -28.80
N LYS A 1058 35.24 34.44 -29.46
CA LYS A 1058 35.17 34.99 -30.82
C LYS A 1058 35.57 36.47 -30.88
N GLN A 1059 35.53 37.20 -29.77
CA GLN A 1059 35.87 38.63 -29.71
C GLN A 1059 37.38 38.86 -29.51
N ASP A 1060 37.92 38.52 -28.33
CA ASP A 1060 39.32 38.76 -27.91
C ASP A 1060 40.34 37.73 -28.44
N LYS A 1061 39.87 36.62 -29.02
CA LYS A 1061 40.66 35.47 -29.50
C LYS A 1061 41.36 34.66 -28.40
N ARG A 1062 40.96 34.82 -27.13
CA ARG A 1062 41.51 34.02 -26.03
C ARG A 1062 41.10 32.56 -26.20
N PHE A 1063 42.07 31.66 -26.01
CA PHE A 1063 41.81 30.23 -25.85
C PHE A 1063 41.28 29.99 -24.43
N VAL A 1064 40.17 29.27 -24.32
CA VAL A 1064 39.52 28.93 -23.06
C VAL A 1064 39.30 27.41 -23.04
N GLN A 1065 39.85 26.74 -22.04
CA GLN A 1065 39.70 25.32 -21.82
C GLN A 1065 38.73 25.10 -20.65
N VAL A 1066 37.57 24.51 -20.95
CA VAL A 1066 36.52 24.23 -19.97
C VAL A 1066 36.57 22.74 -19.62
N PRO A 1067 37.02 22.34 -18.43
CA PRO A 1067 36.78 20.98 -17.96
C PRO A 1067 35.28 20.80 -17.74
N CYS A 1068 34.69 19.75 -18.31
CA CYS A 1068 33.29 19.42 -18.10
C CYS A 1068 33.04 17.91 -18.05
N VAL A 1069 31.96 17.55 -17.35
CA VAL A 1069 31.41 16.19 -17.36
C VAL A 1069 30.01 16.24 -17.97
N ASP A 1070 29.84 15.53 -19.07
CA ASP A 1070 28.57 15.38 -19.78
C ASP A 1070 27.95 14.02 -19.44
N ILE A 1071 26.66 14.00 -19.08
CA ILE A 1071 25.88 12.79 -18.81
C ILE A 1071 24.72 12.72 -19.80
N TYR A 1072 24.70 11.66 -20.61
CA TYR A 1072 23.70 11.36 -21.62
C TYR A 1072 22.87 10.15 -21.21
N ARG A 1073 21.55 10.20 -21.35
CA ARG A 1073 20.65 9.05 -21.15
C ARG A 1073 19.82 8.78 -22.39
N PHE A 1074 19.83 7.52 -22.81
CA PHE A 1074 19.26 7.05 -24.07
C PHE A 1074 17.94 6.30 -23.88
N ASP A 1075 17.03 6.50 -24.83
CA ASP A 1075 15.84 5.69 -25.09
C ASP A 1075 15.94 5.19 -26.54
N GLY A 1076 16.03 3.87 -26.71
CA GLY A 1076 16.49 3.27 -27.97
C GLY A 1076 17.87 3.80 -28.38
N ASP A 1077 17.96 4.45 -29.54
CA ASP A 1077 19.18 5.04 -30.08
C ASP A 1077 19.22 6.59 -30.01
N LYS A 1078 18.31 7.19 -29.22
CA LYS A 1078 18.12 8.63 -29.06
C LYS A 1078 18.31 9.09 -27.61
N ILE A 1079 18.82 10.30 -27.43
CA ILE A 1079 19.04 10.94 -26.13
C ILE A 1079 17.73 11.59 -25.65
N TYR A 1080 17.25 11.22 -24.47
CA TYR A 1080 16.09 11.87 -23.82
C TYR A 1080 16.50 12.84 -22.70
N GLU A 1081 17.71 12.69 -22.15
CA GLU A 1081 18.26 13.61 -21.16
C GLU A 1081 19.77 13.81 -21.41
N TRP A 1082 20.20 15.08 -21.40
CA TRP A 1082 21.59 15.48 -21.50
C TRP A 1082 21.89 16.55 -20.44
N ARG A 1083 22.83 16.25 -19.56
CA ARG A 1083 23.32 17.16 -18.52
C ARG A 1083 24.78 17.48 -18.77
N VAL A 1084 25.13 18.75 -18.70
CA VAL A 1084 26.50 19.26 -18.81
C VAL A 1084 26.87 19.85 -17.46
N TYR A 1085 28.01 19.47 -16.91
CA TYR A 1085 28.60 20.09 -15.73
C TYR A 1085 29.94 20.74 -16.10
N PRO A 1086 29.93 21.97 -16.66
CA PRO A 1086 31.15 22.70 -17.01
C PRO A 1086 31.55 23.72 -15.95
N ASP A 1087 32.85 23.97 -15.81
CA ASP A 1087 33.30 25.25 -15.23
C ASP A 1087 33.30 26.35 -16.30
N ALA A 1088 32.18 27.07 -16.40
CA ALA A 1088 32.01 28.14 -17.38
C ALA A 1088 32.62 29.48 -16.95
N SER A 1089 33.25 29.58 -15.77
CA SER A 1089 33.79 30.83 -15.20
C SER A 1089 34.67 31.62 -16.19
N GLU A 1090 35.69 30.97 -16.74
CA GLU A 1090 36.61 31.56 -17.72
C GLU A 1090 35.97 31.90 -19.09
N THR A 1091 34.72 31.52 -19.36
CA THR A 1091 34.12 31.72 -20.70
C THR A 1091 33.52 33.10 -20.95
N ASN A 1092 33.23 33.88 -19.89
CA ASN A 1092 32.40 35.09 -19.93
C ASN A 1092 30.97 34.92 -20.51
N VAL A 1093 30.50 33.70 -20.75
CA VAL A 1093 29.15 33.45 -21.27
C VAL A 1093 28.16 33.29 -20.11
N ARG A 1094 27.07 34.07 -20.15
CA ARG A 1094 25.88 33.81 -19.32
C ARG A 1094 24.95 32.85 -20.08
N ILE A 1095 24.49 31.81 -19.38
CA ILE A 1095 23.65 30.71 -19.88
C ILE A 1095 22.32 30.77 -19.13
#